data_AF-A0A8J6CZV3-F1
#
_entry.id   AF-A0A8J6CZV3-F1
#
_cell.length_a   1.000
_cell.length_b   1.000
_cell.length_c   1.000
_cell.angle_alpha   90.00
_cell.angle_beta   90.00
_cell.angle_gamma   90.00
#
_symmetry.space_group_name_H-M   'P 1'
#
loop_
_entity.id
_entity.type
_entity.pdbx_description
1 polymer ?
#
loop_
_entity_poly.entity_id
_entity_poly.type
_entity_poly.pdbx_seq_one_letter_code
_entity_poly.pdbx_strand_id
1 'polypeptide(L)'
;MKLIVGVIEARNIPAMDVNGFSDPYVKLQLGKQRHKTKVVKKTLNPSWGEEFSFKVEDLNEELLITVLDEDKYFNDDFVGQLKVSVSQVFDAHNKSLGTVWYSLHPRNKKLKNKECGEILLNIYFSQNNSYLDSTYNGDHASALRKHEDMDVKDISRSFSGSSNSSSPPRQDDNVSSKEEKSSAQKSLAGRITQMFNRNFDIGPTTSTRGTDLMEIPEISRADVFDNKSDDQSSSFEEAMEALCSRDPGSEIPSNLPGGVLLDQLYVIAPKELNSLLFSPDSSFPRSLAEVQGSTDLQIGPWKFENGGESLKRIYSYIRAPTKLIKAVKATEEQTYIKADGKTFAVLASVSTPDVMYGSTFKVEVLYCISPGPELPSGEESSHLVISWRMNFLQSTMMKSMIENGARQGLKESFEQFTTLLEQTIKPVDSKDIGLNKEQILGSLQAEPQSDWKLAVQYFANFTMVSTVFMSLYVIVHICLAAPSTIQGLEFLGLDLPDSIGEFIVCGILVLQGERVLQLISRFMHARVQKGSDHGVKAQGDGWLLTVALIEGSNLAAVDSSGYCDPYVVFTCNGKTRTSSIKYQKSAPQWNEIFEFDAMKEPPSVLDLEVFDFDGPFDEATSLGHAEVNFVRSNISDLADVWVPLHGKLAQACQSKLHLRIFVENTRGGNVVTEYLRKMEKEVGKKINVRSPQTNSAFQKLFGLPPEEFLINDFTCHLKRKMPLQGRLFLSPRIIGFHANLFGHKTKFFFLWEDIEDIQVLPPTLASMGSPVIVVTLRPGRGMDARHGAKTRDEEGRLKFHYQSFVSFNVAYRTIMALWKARALSPEQKVQIVEEESEAKSLQSDESGSFLGLEDVSMSEVYSCALPVPTGFCMELFSGGELEYKAMKKAGGLDYSCTPWESEKDDAYERQICYKFDKRVSRYRGEMTSTQQKSQLPNKNGWHIEEVMTLQGVPLGDYFNIHLRYQIEDLHSKAEGCQVRVFFGIAWLKSTWHQKRITKNIISNLQQRLKVIFGVVEKEFSRR
;
A
#
# COMPACT_ATOMS: atom_id res chain seq x y z
N MET A 1 -29.82 18.58 -45.80
CA MET A 1 -30.77 19.54 -45.16
C MET A 1 -30.06 20.24 -44.00
N LYS A 2 -30.71 21.12 -43.23
CA LYS A 2 -30.14 21.65 -41.96
C LYS A 2 -30.72 20.91 -40.76
N LEU A 3 -29.86 20.33 -39.94
CA LEU A 3 -30.20 19.75 -38.63
C LEU A 3 -29.89 20.80 -37.55
N ILE A 4 -30.90 21.12 -36.76
CA ILE A 4 -30.84 22.05 -35.64
C ILE A 4 -30.73 21.25 -34.34
N VAL A 5 -29.84 21.68 -33.45
CA VAL A 5 -29.54 21.05 -32.16
C VAL A 5 -29.53 22.13 -31.09
N GLY A 6 -30.62 22.21 -30.33
CA GLY A 6 -30.71 23.02 -29.12
C GLY A 6 -30.15 22.24 -27.92
N VAL A 7 -29.09 22.75 -27.31
CA VAL A 7 -28.49 22.25 -26.07
C VAL A 7 -29.02 23.10 -24.92
N ILE A 8 -29.99 22.56 -24.17
CA ILE A 8 -30.76 23.35 -23.21
C ILE A 8 -30.06 23.31 -21.84
N GLU A 9 -30.05 22.13 -21.21
CA GLU A 9 -29.49 21.92 -19.87
C GLU A 9 -28.99 20.47 -19.70
N ALA A 10 -28.23 20.20 -18.64
CA ALA A 10 -27.92 18.86 -18.17
C ALA A 10 -28.18 18.75 -16.67
N ARG A 11 -28.34 17.53 -16.15
CA ARG A 11 -28.57 17.26 -14.74
C ARG A 11 -27.83 16.02 -14.24
N ASN A 12 -27.56 15.99 -12.94
CA ASN A 12 -26.91 14.87 -12.25
C ASN A 12 -25.58 14.44 -12.92
N ILE A 13 -24.82 15.37 -13.50
CA ILE A 13 -23.48 15.04 -13.98
C ILE A 13 -22.55 14.78 -12.78
N PRO A 14 -21.59 13.84 -12.87
CA PRO A 14 -20.62 13.62 -11.81
C PRO A 14 -19.78 14.87 -11.55
N ALA A 15 -19.49 15.15 -10.28
CA ALA A 15 -18.43 16.09 -9.92
C ALA A 15 -17.08 15.52 -10.36
N MET A 16 -16.39 16.20 -11.25
CA MET A 16 -15.03 15.87 -11.68
C MET A 16 -13.99 16.73 -10.95
N ASP A 17 -14.40 17.91 -10.48
CA ASP A 17 -13.54 18.90 -9.83
C ASP A 17 -13.41 18.63 -8.31
N VAL A 18 -12.22 18.87 -7.73
CA VAL A 18 -11.90 18.58 -6.31
C VAL A 18 -12.75 19.42 -5.34
N ASN A 19 -13.40 20.48 -5.84
CA ASN A 19 -14.33 21.30 -5.06
C ASN A 19 -15.77 20.73 -4.94
N GLY A 20 -16.07 19.57 -5.53
CA GLY A 20 -17.38 18.93 -5.46
C GLY A 20 -18.38 19.37 -6.53
N PHE A 21 -17.93 20.15 -7.52
CA PHE A 21 -18.71 20.59 -8.67
C PHE A 21 -18.00 20.20 -9.99
N SER A 22 -18.36 20.89 -11.07
CA SER A 22 -17.67 20.91 -12.37
C SER A 22 -17.92 22.29 -13.03
N ASP A 23 -17.07 22.68 -13.97
CA ASP A 23 -17.23 23.75 -14.96
C ASP A 23 -17.62 23.14 -16.36
N PRO A 24 -18.82 22.52 -16.52
CA PRO A 24 -19.16 21.73 -17.71
C PRO A 24 -19.46 22.53 -18.99
N TYR A 25 -19.18 21.89 -20.13
CA TYR A 25 -19.61 22.33 -21.45
C TYR A 25 -19.79 21.16 -22.45
N VAL A 26 -20.45 21.43 -23.57
CA VAL A 26 -20.81 20.41 -24.56
C VAL A 26 -20.08 20.65 -25.88
N LYS A 27 -19.37 19.63 -26.37
CA LYS A 27 -18.87 19.53 -27.74
C LYS A 27 -19.86 18.74 -28.59
N LEU A 28 -20.21 19.27 -29.77
CA LEU A 28 -21.08 18.63 -30.76
C LEU A 28 -20.27 18.37 -32.04
N GLN A 29 -20.40 17.17 -32.63
CA GLN A 29 -19.80 16.84 -33.93
C GLN A 29 -20.81 16.11 -34.83
N LEU A 30 -20.93 16.55 -36.09
CA LEU A 30 -21.58 15.80 -37.17
C LEU A 30 -20.64 15.76 -38.37
N GLY A 31 -20.21 14.56 -38.78
CA GLY A 31 -19.22 14.40 -39.84
C GLY A 31 -17.94 15.18 -39.56
N LYS A 32 -17.66 16.20 -40.38
CA LYS A 32 -16.53 17.14 -40.23
C LYS A 32 -16.87 18.42 -39.45
N GLN A 33 -18.15 18.73 -39.24
CA GLN A 33 -18.60 19.95 -38.55
C GLN A 33 -18.50 19.76 -37.03
N ARG A 34 -18.00 20.78 -36.33
CA ARG A 34 -17.80 20.78 -34.88
C ARG A 34 -18.21 22.11 -34.27
N HIS A 35 -18.96 22.04 -33.17
CA HIS A 35 -19.37 23.20 -32.37
C HIS A 35 -19.13 22.93 -30.89
N LYS A 36 -19.08 23.98 -30.06
CA LYS A 36 -19.13 23.87 -28.60
C LYS A 36 -20.03 24.94 -27.99
N THR A 37 -20.64 24.63 -26.85
CA THR A 37 -21.29 25.61 -25.97
C THR A 37 -20.25 26.47 -25.25
N LYS A 38 -20.74 27.49 -24.54
CA LYS A 38 -20.05 28.13 -23.43
C LYS A 38 -19.89 27.15 -22.26
N VAL A 39 -19.03 27.54 -21.34
CA VAL A 39 -18.75 26.84 -20.08
C VAL A 39 -19.59 27.47 -18.98
N VAL A 40 -20.36 26.64 -18.27
CA VAL A 40 -21.14 27.05 -17.09
C VAL A 40 -20.36 26.61 -15.86
N LYS A 41 -20.13 27.49 -14.89
CA LYS A 41 -19.13 27.24 -13.83
C LYS A 41 -19.74 26.77 -12.52
N LYS A 42 -19.05 25.85 -11.87
CA LYS A 42 -19.38 25.24 -10.56
C LYS A 42 -20.82 24.75 -10.43
N THR A 43 -21.23 23.85 -11.32
CA THR A 43 -22.56 23.23 -11.26
C THR A 43 -22.57 21.78 -11.76
N LEU A 44 -23.38 20.94 -11.11
CA LEU A 44 -23.72 19.59 -11.56
C LEU A 44 -25.06 19.54 -12.34
N ASN A 45 -25.67 20.72 -12.53
CA ASN A 45 -26.89 20.93 -13.30
C ASN A 45 -26.75 22.21 -14.15
N PRO A 46 -25.95 22.20 -15.24
CA PRO A 46 -25.73 23.37 -16.09
C PRO A 46 -26.91 23.66 -17.02
N SER A 47 -27.17 24.94 -17.29
CA SER A 47 -28.09 25.42 -18.32
C SER A 47 -27.33 26.30 -19.31
N TRP A 48 -27.37 25.95 -20.59
CA TRP A 48 -26.71 26.66 -21.69
C TRP A 48 -27.71 27.47 -22.54
N GLY A 49 -28.80 26.82 -22.98
CA GLY A 49 -29.78 27.44 -23.90
C GLY A 49 -29.21 27.82 -25.26
N GLU A 50 -28.25 27.05 -25.80
CA GLU A 50 -27.53 27.36 -27.04
C GLU A 50 -27.98 26.47 -28.21
N GLU A 51 -28.17 27.05 -29.39
CA GLU A 51 -28.64 26.35 -30.61
C GLU A 51 -27.57 26.31 -31.70
N PHE A 52 -27.41 25.14 -32.34
CA PHE A 52 -26.40 24.89 -33.38
C PHE A 52 -27.03 24.31 -34.65
N SER A 53 -26.59 24.78 -35.82
CA SER A 53 -27.13 24.41 -37.15
C SER A 53 -26.09 23.66 -37.98
N PHE A 54 -26.27 22.36 -38.17
CA PHE A 54 -25.42 21.49 -39.00
C PHE A 54 -25.99 21.32 -40.41
N LYS A 55 -25.13 21.39 -41.43
CA LYS A 55 -25.46 20.93 -42.79
C LYS A 55 -25.34 19.41 -42.84
N VAL A 56 -26.44 18.69 -43.01
CA VAL A 56 -26.44 17.24 -43.24
C VAL A 56 -26.05 16.95 -44.68
N GLU A 57 -25.00 16.14 -44.88
CA GLU A 57 -24.52 15.69 -46.19
C GLU A 57 -24.92 14.23 -46.48
N ASP A 58 -24.97 13.37 -45.46
CA ASP A 58 -25.51 12.00 -45.53
C ASP A 58 -26.45 11.73 -44.32
N LEU A 59 -27.53 10.97 -44.53
CA LEU A 59 -28.46 10.57 -43.46
C LEU A 59 -27.90 9.43 -42.59
N ASN A 60 -26.87 8.73 -43.06
CA ASN A 60 -26.15 7.71 -42.28
C ASN A 60 -25.15 8.31 -41.25
N GLU A 61 -24.99 9.65 -41.20
CA GLU A 61 -24.12 10.28 -40.21
C GLU A 61 -24.71 10.17 -38.78
N GLU A 62 -23.83 10.03 -37.79
CA GLU A 62 -24.18 10.13 -36.37
C GLU A 62 -23.81 11.52 -35.83
N LEU A 63 -24.76 12.19 -35.19
CA LEU A 63 -24.48 13.33 -34.33
C LEU A 63 -23.89 12.81 -33.01
N LEU A 64 -22.63 13.17 -32.73
CA LEU A 64 -21.95 12.91 -31.48
C LEU A 64 -22.05 14.13 -30.56
N ILE A 65 -22.66 13.94 -29.40
CA ILE A 65 -22.73 14.92 -28.31
C ILE A 65 -21.78 14.45 -27.22
N THR A 66 -20.93 15.31 -26.69
CA THR A 66 -19.99 14.98 -25.61
C THR A 66 -19.94 16.10 -24.59
N VAL A 67 -20.20 15.79 -23.33
CA VAL A 67 -20.03 16.70 -22.19
C VAL A 67 -18.62 16.51 -21.62
N LEU A 68 -17.92 17.61 -21.39
CA LEU A 68 -16.62 17.66 -20.76
C LEU A 68 -16.57 18.75 -19.69
N ASP A 69 -15.57 18.67 -18.82
CA ASP A 69 -15.27 19.68 -17.82
C ASP A 69 -14.15 20.63 -18.31
N GLU A 70 -14.25 21.96 -18.10
CA GLU A 70 -13.18 22.91 -18.49
C GLU A 70 -12.08 23.00 -17.42
N ASP A 71 -11.01 22.22 -17.60
CA ASP A 71 -9.87 22.18 -16.69
C ASP A 71 -8.84 23.26 -17.07
N LYS A 72 -8.62 24.25 -16.19
CA LYS A 72 -7.81 25.45 -16.49
C LYS A 72 -6.33 25.19 -16.73
N TYR A 73 -5.81 24.06 -16.27
CA TYR A 73 -4.37 23.76 -16.26
C TYR A 73 -4.03 22.37 -16.83
N PHE A 74 -5.03 21.57 -17.21
CA PHE A 74 -4.86 20.22 -17.75
C PHE A 74 -5.72 20.00 -19.01
N ASN A 75 -6.03 18.74 -19.36
CA ASN A 75 -6.90 18.42 -20.50
C ASN A 75 -8.33 18.24 -20.00
N ASP A 76 -9.31 18.88 -20.66
CA ASP A 76 -10.75 18.77 -20.39
C ASP A 76 -11.19 17.34 -19.99
N ASP A 77 -11.76 17.18 -18.78
CA ASP A 77 -12.07 15.84 -18.27
C ASP A 77 -13.41 15.29 -18.82
N PHE A 78 -13.50 13.98 -19.03
CA PHE A 78 -14.62 13.37 -19.73
C PHE A 78 -15.78 13.01 -18.79
N VAL A 79 -16.88 13.76 -18.93
CA VAL A 79 -18.14 13.54 -18.19
C VAL A 79 -18.94 12.39 -18.81
N GLY A 80 -19.33 12.52 -20.08
CA GLY A 80 -20.18 11.55 -20.78
C GLY A 80 -20.46 11.90 -22.25
N GLN A 81 -20.94 10.94 -23.04
CA GLN A 81 -21.31 11.15 -24.45
C GLN A 81 -22.65 10.52 -24.81
N LEU A 82 -23.27 11.04 -25.87
CA LEU A 82 -24.49 10.54 -26.51
C LEU A 82 -24.26 10.49 -28.03
N LYS A 83 -24.90 9.53 -28.71
CA LYS A 83 -24.97 9.46 -30.17
C LYS A 83 -26.43 9.44 -30.62
N VAL A 84 -26.74 10.22 -31.65
CA VAL A 84 -28.06 10.26 -32.29
C VAL A 84 -27.87 10.06 -33.80
N SER A 85 -28.56 9.09 -34.40
CA SER A 85 -28.50 8.88 -35.86
C SER A 85 -29.31 9.96 -36.58
N VAL A 86 -28.77 10.54 -37.65
CA VAL A 86 -29.48 11.57 -38.41
C VAL A 86 -30.73 11.01 -39.12
N SER A 87 -30.69 9.76 -39.56
CA SER A 87 -31.86 9.02 -40.06
C SER A 87 -33.02 9.02 -39.06
N GLN A 88 -32.76 8.75 -37.78
CA GLN A 88 -33.76 8.72 -36.71
C GLN A 88 -34.48 10.07 -36.55
N VAL A 89 -33.79 11.19 -36.74
CA VAL A 89 -34.41 12.54 -36.71
C VAL A 89 -35.22 12.80 -37.98
N PHE A 90 -34.79 12.25 -39.13
CA PHE A 90 -35.45 12.44 -40.42
C PHE A 90 -36.76 11.67 -40.53
N ASP A 91 -36.79 10.45 -39.98
CA ASP A 91 -37.95 9.55 -39.98
C ASP A 91 -38.96 9.86 -38.85
N ALA A 92 -38.55 10.65 -37.86
CA ALA A 92 -39.42 11.10 -36.77
C ALA A 92 -40.56 12.01 -37.25
N HIS A 93 -41.67 12.02 -36.52
CA HIS A 93 -42.83 12.86 -36.86
C HIS A 93 -42.44 14.35 -36.87
N ASN A 94 -42.87 15.07 -37.91
CA ASN A 94 -42.46 16.47 -38.20
C ASN A 94 -40.94 16.69 -38.33
N LYS A 95 -40.15 15.62 -38.51
CA LYS A 95 -38.68 15.61 -38.58
C LYS A 95 -38.00 16.20 -37.34
N SER A 96 -38.56 15.88 -36.17
CA SER A 96 -38.12 16.35 -34.86
C SER A 96 -38.20 15.22 -33.84
N LEU A 97 -37.19 15.12 -32.98
CA LEU A 97 -37.24 14.28 -31.77
C LEU A 97 -37.90 15.00 -30.59
N GLY A 98 -38.24 16.29 -30.75
CA GLY A 98 -38.73 17.16 -29.68
C GLY A 98 -37.66 17.49 -28.63
N THR A 99 -38.09 18.17 -27.57
CA THR A 99 -37.28 18.49 -26.40
C THR A 99 -37.34 17.32 -25.40
N VAL A 100 -36.28 16.53 -25.32
CA VAL A 100 -36.26 15.24 -24.60
C VAL A 100 -34.96 15.09 -23.78
N TRP A 101 -35.05 14.44 -22.62
CA TRP A 101 -33.90 14.05 -21.79
C TRP A 101 -33.24 12.79 -22.36
N TYR A 102 -31.91 12.85 -22.53
CA TYR A 102 -31.08 11.73 -22.98
C TYR A 102 -30.03 11.41 -21.92
N SER A 103 -29.96 10.15 -21.47
CA SER A 103 -28.95 9.71 -20.53
C SER A 103 -27.56 9.64 -21.21
N LEU A 104 -26.54 10.18 -20.56
CA LEU A 104 -25.17 10.19 -21.08
C LEU A 104 -24.49 8.84 -20.80
N HIS A 105 -23.49 8.48 -21.60
CA HIS A 105 -22.81 7.18 -21.53
C HIS A 105 -21.28 7.31 -21.44
N PRO A 106 -20.59 6.40 -20.75
CA PRO A 106 -19.13 6.38 -20.70
C PRO A 106 -18.53 5.95 -22.04
N ARG A 107 -17.35 6.50 -22.37
CA ARG A 107 -16.61 6.28 -23.63
C ARG A 107 -16.22 4.82 -23.92
N ASN A 108 -16.32 3.91 -22.93
CA ASN A 108 -15.79 2.55 -23.01
C ASN A 108 -16.78 1.52 -22.44
N LYS A 109 -17.24 0.58 -23.28
CA LYS A 109 -18.37 -0.35 -23.00
C LYS A 109 -18.17 -1.31 -21.81
N LYS A 110 -17.01 -1.33 -21.15
CA LYS A 110 -16.73 -2.16 -19.97
C LYS A 110 -17.07 -1.50 -18.63
N LEU A 111 -17.20 -0.17 -18.55
CA LEU A 111 -17.63 0.54 -17.33
C LEU A 111 -19.16 0.75 -17.34
N LYS A 112 -19.95 -0.33 -17.23
CA LYS A 112 -21.42 -0.23 -17.26
C LYS A 112 -22.05 0.52 -16.08
N ASN A 113 -21.30 0.76 -15.00
CA ASN A 113 -21.79 1.31 -13.74
C ASN A 113 -21.21 2.70 -13.40
N LYS A 114 -20.65 3.47 -14.37
CA LYS A 114 -20.33 4.89 -14.13
C LYS A 114 -21.58 5.73 -14.43
N GLU A 115 -22.05 6.46 -13.43
CA GLU A 115 -23.07 7.50 -13.61
C GLU A 115 -22.47 8.70 -14.37
N CYS A 116 -23.16 9.12 -15.45
CA CYS A 116 -22.69 10.16 -16.37
C CYS A 116 -23.66 11.36 -16.48
N GLY A 117 -24.77 11.35 -15.75
CA GLY A 117 -25.84 12.34 -15.85
C GLY A 117 -26.73 12.23 -17.09
N GLU A 118 -27.59 13.22 -17.27
CA GLU A 118 -28.52 13.33 -18.41
C GLU A 118 -28.46 14.72 -19.03
N ILE A 119 -28.78 14.83 -20.33
CA ILE A 119 -28.78 16.09 -21.08
C ILE A 119 -30.13 16.30 -21.79
N LEU A 120 -30.69 17.51 -21.66
CA LEU A 120 -31.93 17.93 -22.33
C LEU A 120 -31.58 18.55 -23.69
N LEU A 121 -32.03 17.89 -24.76
CA LEU A 121 -31.75 18.30 -26.14
C LEU A 121 -33.05 18.46 -26.93
N ASN A 122 -33.07 19.46 -27.81
CA ASN A 122 -34.08 19.61 -28.87
C ASN A 122 -33.41 19.39 -30.24
N ILE A 123 -33.86 18.41 -31.02
CA ILE A 123 -33.17 18.00 -32.25
C ILE A 123 -34.19 17.89 -33.40
N TYR A 124 -34.05 18.71 -34.44
CA TYR A 124 -35.02 18.78 -35.55
C TYR A 124 -34.42 19.28 -36.87
N PHE A 125 -35.07 19.00 -38.00
CA PHE A 125 -34.71 19.56 -39.30
C PHE A 125 -35.43 20.89 -39.57
N SER A 126 -34.69 21.96 -39.93
CA SER A 126 -35.33 23.22 -40.35
C SER A 126 -35.92 23.09 -41.76
N GLN A 127 -37.21 23.38 -41.91
CA GLN A 127 -37.88 23.38 -43.21
C GLN A 127 -37.81 24.78 -43.86
N ASN A 128 -37.19 24.89 -45.04
CA ASN A 128 -37.24 26.11 -45.84
C ASN A 128 -38.58 26.17 -46.61
N ASN A 129 -39.63 26.69 -45.98
CA ASN A 129 -40.77 27.22 -46.71
C ASN A 129 -40.50 28.68 -47.08
N SER A 130 -40.19 28.92 -48.34
CA SER A 130 -40.15 30.26 -48.93
C SER A 130 -41.06 30.27 -50.15
N TYR A 131 -42.28 30.79 -50.01
CA TYR A 131 -43.06 31.60 -50.97
C TYR A 131 -44.54 31.67 -50.55
N LEU A 132 -45.13 32.86 -50.70
CA LEU A 132 -46.50 33.27 -50.33
C LEU A 132 -46.81 33.25 -48.81
N ASP A 133 -47.58 34.20 -48.25
CA ASP A 133 -48.11 35.43 -48.85
C ASP A 133 -47.97 36.64 -47.91
N SER A 134 -48.17 37.80 -48.51
CA SER A 134 -48.12 39.15 -47.98
C SER A 134 -49.50 39.71 -47.63
N THR A 135 -49.49 40.87 -46.96
CA THR A 135 -50.59 41.86 -46.88
C THR A 135 -51.64 41.71 -45.78
N TYR A 136 -52.02 42.87 -45.22
CA TYR A 136 -53.13 43.19 -44.30
C TYR A 136 -53.06 42.63 -42.86
N ASN A 137 -53.40 43.39 -41.81
CA ASN A 137 -53.33 44.85 -41.60
C ASN A 137 -53.57 45.19 -40.10
N GLY A 138 -53.39 46.46 -39.73
CA GLY A 138 -54.37 47.13 -38.86
C GLY A 138 -54.19 47.09 -37.34
N ASP A 139 -53.42 48.06 -36.84
CA ASP A 139 -53.87 49.07 -35.88
C ASP A 139 -54.04 48.84 -34.35
N HIS A 140 -53.63 49.90 -33.65
CA HIS A 140 -54.07 50.42 -32.34
C HIS A 140 -54.11 49.51 -31.09
N ALA A 141 -53.10 49.71 -30.22
CA ALA A 141 -53.28 50.56 -29.04
C ALA A 141 -51.93 51.06 -28.47
N SER A 142 -51.95 52.13 -27.69
CA SER A 142 -50.78 52.88 -27.20
C SER A 142 -50.53 52.75 -25.70
N ALA A 143 -49.26 52.82 -25.27
CA ALA A 143 -48.88 53.55 -24.06
C ALA A 143 -47.39 53.98 -24.03
N LEU A 144 -47.17 55.19 -23.50
CA LEU A 144 -45.97 55.95 -23.10
C LEU A 144 -44.72 55.16 -22.65
N ARG A 145 -43.46 55.68 -22.71
CA ARG A 145 -42.89 56.96 -23.23
C ARG A 145 -41.35 56.84 -23.43
N LYS A 146 -40.77 57.72 -24.25
CA LYS A 146 -39.30 58.00 -24.34
C LYS A 146 -38.93 59.32 -23.64
N HIS A 147 -37.64 59.47 -23.31
CA HIS A 147 -36.75 60.63 -23.53
C HIS A 147 -35.36 60.24 -22.96
N GLU A 148 -34.21 60.77 -23.36
CA GLU A 148 -33.66 61.19 -24.66
C GLU A 148 -32.16 61.55 -24.41
N ASP A 149 -31.30 61.49 -25.41
CA ASP A 149 -29.89 61.86 -25.26
C ASP A 149 -29.67 63.38 -25.25
N MET A 150 -28.66 63.83 -24.50
CA MET A 150 -27.96 65.10 -24.76
C MET A 150 -26.46 64.96 -24.42
N ASP A 151 -25.67 65.87 -24.99
CA ASP A 151 -24.29 65.60 -25.46
C ASP A 151 -23.32 66.74 -25.08
N VAL A 152 -22.02 66.54 -25.31
CA VAL A 152 -20.91 67.54 -25.27
C VAL A 152 -20.48 67.92 -23.82
N LYS A 153 -19.20 67.84 -23.41
CA LYS A 153 -18.03 68.52 -24.00
C LYS A 153 -16.64 67.98 -23.60
N ASP A 154 -15.65 68.34 -24.42
CA ASP A 154 -14.21 68.06 -24.29
C ASP A 154 -13.51 68.64 -23.04
N ILE A 155 -12.34 68.08 -22.71
CA ILE A 155 -11.04 68.72 -23.00
C ILE A 155 -9.96 67.65 -23.22
N SER A 156 -9.03 67.92 -24.13
CA SER A 156 -8.02 66.96 -24.61
C SER A 156 -6.59 67.31 -24.18
N ARG A 157 -5.73 66.28 -24.03
CA ARG A 157 -4.48 66.10 -24.81
C ARG A 157 -3.61 64.93 -24.31
N SER A 158 -2.95 64.27 -25.25
CA SER A 158 -1.89 63.27 -25.06
C SER A 158 -0.56 63.78 -25.60
N PHE A 159 0.59 63.36 -25.03
CA PHE A 159 1.76 62.76 -25.72
C PHE A 159 3.05 62.78 -24.88
N SER A 160 3.93 61.78 -25.10
CA SER A 160 5.35 61.66 -24.66
C SER A 160 5.67 61.65 -23.15
N GLY A 161 6.81 61.13 -22.69
CA GLY A 161 7.77 60.22 -23.36
C GLY A 161 9.26 60.47 -23.02
N SER A 162 9.99 59.39 -22.69
CA SER A 162 11.46 59.29 -22.56
C SER A 162 12.13 59.94 -21.33
N SER A 163 13.46 59.74 -21.21
CA SER A 163 14.27 59.74 -19.98
C SER A 163 15.61 60.51 -20.09
N ASN A 164 16.50 60.34 -19.08
CA ASN A 164 17.92 60.75 -19.01
C ASN A 164 18.18 62.24 -18.68
N SER A 165 19.32 62.68 -18.07
CA SER A 165 20.40 62.01 -17.29
C SER A 165 21.41 63.06 -16.78
N SER A 166 22.25 62.74 -15.78
CA SER A 166 23.56 63.42 -15.61
C SER A 166 24.60 62.59 -14.82
N SER A 167 25.89 62.86 -15.09
CA SER A 167 27.11 62.37 -14.40
C SER A 167 28.09 63.58 -14.28
N PRO A 168 29.37 63.52 -13.82
CA PRO A 168 30.47 62.72 -14.43
C PRO A 168 31.59 62.28 -13.38
N PRO A 169 32.93 62.15 -13.63
CA PRO A 169 33.54 60.80 -13.64
C PRO A 169 35.01 60.62 -13.10
N ARG A 170 35.51 59.35 -13.10
CA ARG A 170 36.94 58.88 -13.07
C ARG A 170 37.76 59.17 -11.79
N GLN A 171 38.57 58.25 -11.25
CA GLN A 171 39.82 57.76 -11.88
C GLN A 171 40.43 56.47 -11.25
N ASP A 172 40.84 55.54 -12.13
CA ASP A 172 41.96 54.56 -12.21
C ASP A 172 42.67 53.86 -11.00
N ASP A 173 43.03 52.58 -11.26
CA ASP A 173 44.34 51.91 -11.03
C ASP A 173 44.75 51.06 -9.78
N ASN A 174 44.77 49.74 -10.01
CA ASN A 174 45.92 48.79 -9.93
C ASN A 174 46.53 48.23 -8.60
N VAL A 175 47.25 47.10 -8.82
CA VAL A 175 48.29 46.41 -7.99
C VAL A 175 47.86 45.19 -7.11
N SER A 176 48.73 44.18 -7.13
CA SER A 176 48.66 42.85 -6.48
C SER A 176 49.79 42.67 -5.46
N SER A 177 49.65 41.81 -4.43
CA SER A 177 50.57 40.67 -4.19
C SER A 177 50.43 39.91 -2.85
N LYS A 178 50.65 38.58 -2.95
CA LYS A 178 51.43 37.66 -2.08
C LYS A 178 51.20 37.50 -0.54
N GLU A 179 50.95 36.23 -0.16
CA GLU A 179 51.71 35.39 0.83
C GLU A 179 51.67 35.75 2.35
N GLU A 180 51.71 34.82 3.33
CA GLU A 180 51.70 33.33 3.33
C GLU A 180 51.17 32.73 4.67
N LYS A 181 50.78 31.42 4.64
CA LYS A 181 50.75 30.38 5.72
C LYS A 181 50.55 30.79 7.21
N SER A 182 49.67 30.16 8.01
CA SER A 182 49.75 28.72 8.36
C SER A 182 48.66 28.20 9.35
N SER A 183 48.48 26.87 9.36
CA SER A 183 48.02 25.99 10.48
C SER A 183 46.53 25.86 10.89
N ALA A 184 46.03 24.63 10.68
CA ALA A 184 45.18 23.79 11.56
C ALA A 184 43.81 24.26 12.13
N GLN A 185 42.73 23.69 11.56
CA GLN A 185 41.49 23.18 12.21
C GLN A 185 40.88 23.90 13.43
N LYS A 186 39.62 24.36 13.27
CA LYS A 186 38.50 23.92 14.15
C LYS A 186 37.09 24.20 13.61
N SER A 187 36.17 23.34 14.07
CA SER A 187 34.74 23.22 13.76
C SER A 187 33.93 24.52 13.61
N LEU A 188 32.96 24.50 12.67
CA LEU A 188 31.96 25.55 12.44
C LEU A 188 31.04 25.82 13.65
N ALA A 189 30.92 24.86 14.58
CA ALA A 189 29.95 24.89 15.68
C ALA A 189 30.11 26.07 16.67
N GLY A 190 31.27 26.75 16.68
CA GLY A 190 31.54 27.85 17.61
C GLY A 190 30.91 29.21 17.26
N ARG A 191 30.41 29.42 16.03
CA ARG A 191 29.96 30.77 15.58
C ARG A 191 28.51 31.14 15.88
N ILE A 192 27.64 30.17 16.21
CA ILE A 192 26.21 30.44 16.44
C ILE A 192 25.96 30.98 17.87
N THR A 193 26.81 30.61 18.84
CA THR A 193 26.66 30.99 20.26
C THR A 193 26.87 32.48 20.53
N GLN A 194 27.46 33.24 19.59
CA GLN A 194 27.90 34.63 19.82
C GLN A 194 26.93 35.73 19.34
N MET A 195 25.70 35.38 18.92
CA MET A 195 24.69 36.38 18.50
C MET A 195 23.46 36.52 19.41
N PHE A 196 23.28 35.68 20.42
CA PHE A 196 22.07 35.70 21.27
C PHE A 196 22.28 35.89 22.78
N ASN A 197 23.53 35.87 23.27
CA ASN A 197 23.82 36.24 24.66
C ASN A 197 24.27 37.70 24.76
N ARG A 198 23.34 38.60 25.12
CA ARG A 198 23.66 39.94 25.62
C ARG A 198 22.70 40.34 26.75
N ASN A 199 22.95 39.78 27.94
CA ASN A 199 22.28 40.23 29.15
C ASN A 199 22.64 41.69 29.46
N PHE A 200 21.70 42.39 30.09
CA PHE A 200 22.01 43.58 30.87
C PHE A 200 22.64 43.17 32.21
N ASP A 201 23.54 44.01 32.71
CA ASP A 201 23.70 44.27 34.15
C ASP A 201 24.30 45.68 34.32
N ILE A 202 23.81 46.44 35.30
CA ILE A 202 24.35 47.76 35.68
C ILE A 202 24.56 47.75 37.19
N GLY A 203 25.83 47.80 37.61
CA GLY A 203 26.24 47.90 39.03
C GLY A 203 26.44 49.36 39.50
N PRO A 204 26.32 49.67 40.81
CA PRO A 204 26.15 51.05 41.29
C PRO A 204 27.32 51.66 42.08
N THR A 205 27.49 52.99 41.95
CA THR A 205 28.11 53.99 42.87
C THR A 205 27.99 55.35 42.12
N THR A 206 27.69 56.55 42.65
CA THR A 206 27.65 57.20 43.99
C THR A 206 26.95 58.59 43.84
N SER A 207 26.60 59.47 44.81
CA SER A 207 26.70 59.52 46.30
C SER A 207 25.90 60.69 46.92
N THR A 208 25.13 60.43 48.00
CA THR A 208 24.94 61.30 49.21
C THR A 208 24.05 62.57 49.18
N ARG A 209 23.37 62.81 50.34
CA ARG A 209 22.40 63.90 50.73
C ARG A 209 21.00 63.68 50.13
N GLY A 210 19.87 63.82 50.84
CA GLY A 210 19.53 64.50 52.11
C GLY A 210 18.35 65.46 51.81
N THR A 211 17.28 65.64 52.60
CA THR A 211 17.02 65.46 54.05
C THR A 211 15.47 65.50 54.29
N ASP A 212 14.95 64.91 55.39
CA ASP A 212 13.70 65.19 56.20
C ASP A 212 12.47 65.97 55.61
N LEU A 213 11.19 65.78 55.99
CA LEU A 213 10.49 65.09 57.11
C LEU A 213 8.94 65.01 56.86
N MET A 214 8.21 64.27 57.73
CA MET A 214 6.76 64.31 58.08
C MET A 214 5.63 63.70 57.18
N GLU A 215 4.93 62.72 57.79
CA GLU A 215 3.47 62.55 58.01
C GLU A 215 2.39 62.47 56.88
N ILE A 216 1.87 61.24 56.71
CA ILE A 216 0.45 60.78 56.79
C ILE A 216 -0.67 61.77 56.34
N PRO A 217 -1.52 61.35 55.37
CA PRO A 217 -2.94 61.11 55.69
C PRO A 217 -3.40 59.64 55.55
N GLU A 218 -4.27 59.20 56.46
CA GLU A 218 -5.25 58.12 56.19
C GLU A 218 -6.50 58.69 55.48
N ILE A 219 -7.61 57.92 55.47
CA ILE A 219 -8.97 58.26 54.98
C ILE A 219 -9.13 58.05 53.45
N SER A 220 -10.09 57.26 52.94
CA SER A 220 -11.23 56.55 53.58
C SER A 220 -11.54 55.19 52.94
N ARG A 221 -12.32 54.39 53.68
CA ARG A 221 -13.04 53.21 53.19
C ARG A 221 -14.03 53.59 52.08
N ALA A 222 -14.29 52.65 51.17
CA ALA A 222 -15.54 52.58 50.42
C ALA A 222 -16.02 51.12 50.42
N ASP A 223 -17.07 50.87 51.20
CA ASP A 223 -18.10 49.82 51.14
C ASP A 223 -17.78 48.60 50.23
N VAL A 224 -17.60 47.39 50.76
CA VAL A 224 -18.65 46.60 51.46
C VAL A 224 -19.98 46.61 50.70
N PHE A 225 -19.96 46.15 49.45
CA PHE A 225 -21.12 45.48 48.88
C PHE A 225 -21.15 44.04 49.41
N ASP A 226 -21.95 43.79 50.45
CA ASP A 226 -22.24 42.47 51.04
C ASP A 226 -23.15 41.65 50.10
N ASN A 227 -22.68 41.42 48.87
CA ASN A 227 -23.30 40.51 47.93
C ASN A 227 -23.00 39.07 48.35
N LYS A 228 -23.87 38.55 49.22
CA LYS A 228 -24.10 37.11 49.38
C LYS A 228 -24.72 36.56 48.09
N SER A 229 -23.90 36.38 47.06
CA SER A 229 -24.11 35.28 46.13
C SER A 229 -23.66 34.02 46.86
N ASP A 230 -24.59 33.11 47.13
CA ASP A 230 -24.32 31.94 47.98
C ASP A 230 -23.10 31.16 47.47
N ASP A 231 -22.19 30.84 48.40
CA ASP A 231 -21.07 29.93 48.15
C ASP A 231 -21.60 28.47 48.17
N GLN A 232 -22.56 28.20 47.28
CA GLN A 232 -23.00 26.86 46.91
C GLN A 232 -21.84 26.18 46.16
N SER A 233 -20.88 25.71 46.95
CA SER A 233 -19.95 24.66 46.58
C SER A 233 -20.75 23.37 46.40
N SER A 234 -21.40 23.27 45.24
CA SER A 234 -22.13 22.09 44.83
C SER A 234 -21.23 20.87 44.88
N SER A 235 -21.79 19.73 45.29
CA SER A 235 -21.00 18.50 45.36
C SER A 235 -20.51 18.10 43.97
N PHE A 236 -19.45 17.29 43.90
CA PHE A 236 -18.96 16.81 42.60
C PHE A 236 -20.06 16.04 41.84
N GLU A 237 -20.89 15.30 42.58
CA GLU A 237 -22.06 14.58 42.10
C GLU A 237 -23.15 15.53 41.57
N GLU A 238 -23.47 16.61 42.29
CA GLU A 238 -24.44 17.64 41.90
C GLU A 238 -23.97 18.43 40.67
N ALA A 239 -22.68 18.77 40.60
CA ALA A 239 -22.07 19.37 39.41
C ALA A 239 -22.09 18.40 38.21
N MET A 240 -21.96 17.10 38.45
CA MET A 240 -22.08 16.07 37.41
C MET A 240 -23.52 15.94 36.91
N GLU A 241 -24.51 15.91 37.82
CA GLU A 241 -25.93 15.84 37.45
C GLU A 241 -26.39 17.11 36.73
N ALA A 242 -25.88 18.28 37.12
CA ALA A 242 -26.08 19.53 36.40
C ALA A 242 -25.56 19.47 34.95
N LEU A 243 -24.38 18.89 34.71
CA LEU A 243 -23.88 18.64 33.34
C LEU A 243 -24.74 17.62 32.58
N CYS A 244 -25.06 16.48 33.19
CA CYS A 244 -25.86 15.41 32.57
C CYS A 244 -27.26 15.91 32.17
N SER A 245 -27.83 16.85 32.93
CA SER A 245 -29.12 17.47 32.61
C SER A 245 -29.08 18.45 31.42
N ARG A 246 -27.88 18.89 31.01
CA ARG A 246 -27.64 19.93 29.99
C ARG A 246 -27.13 19.39 28.66
N ASP A 247 -26.47 18.24 28.64
CA ASP A 247 -25.96 17.59 27.43
C ASP A 247 -26.57 16.19 27.20
N PRO A 248 -27.79 16.12 26.63
CA PRO A 248 -28.45 14.86 26.32
C PRO A 248 -28.05 14.27 24.95
N GLY A 249 -26.95 14.70 24.30
CA GLY A 249 -26.68 14.22 22.94
C GLY A 249 -25.42 14.68 22.18
N SER A 250 -24.41 15.28 22.80
CA SER A 250 -23.14 15.56 22.09
C SER A 250 -22.41 14.27 21.67
N GLU A 251 -21.70 14.32 20.53
CA GLU A 251 -20.83 13.22 20.10
C GLU A 251 -19.55 13.18 20.96
N ILE A 252 -19.01 11.98 21.19
CA ILE A 252 -17.75 11.82 21.95
C ILE A 252 -16.60 12.45 21.13
N PRO A 253 -15.76 13.33 21.71
CA PRO A 253 -14.65 13.95 21.00
C PRO A 253 -13.67 12.92 20.40
N SER A 254 -13.28 13.13 19.15
CA SER A 254 -12.32 12.27 18.43
C SER A 254 -10.91 12.34 19.05
N ASN A 255 -10.16 11.23 18.95
CA ASN A 255 -8.79 11.12 19.43
C ASN A 255 -7.87 12.26 18.95
N LEU A 256 -6.99 12.71 19.85
CA LEU A 256 -6.05 13.80 19.58
C LEU A 256 -4.86 13.35 18.69
N PRO A 257 -4.38 14.21 17.77
CA PRO A 257 -3.46 13.83 16.68
C PRO A 257 -2.00 13.57 17.09
N GLY A 258 -1.63 13.68 18.38
CA GLY A 258 -0.33 13.21 18.89
C GLY A 258 -0.26 11.69 19.09
N GLY A 259 -1.42 11.03 19.10
CA GLY A 259 -1.58 9.58 19.26
C GLY A 259 -2.34 9.19 20.52
N VAL A 260 -2.54 7.88 20.67
CA VAL A 260 -3.21 7.26 21.82
C VAL A 260 -2.14 6.80 22.83
N LEU A 261 -2.41 7.02 24.12
CA LEU A 261 -1.57 6.65 25.27
C LEU A 261 -2.12 5.44 26.03
N LEU A 262 -3.44 5.26 26.01
CA LEU A 262 -4.16 4.10 26.58
C LEU A 262 -5.45 3.86 25.76
N ASP A 263 -5.79 2.61 25.52
CA ASP A 263 -7.02 2.14 24.83
C ASP A 263 -7.36 0.77 25.43
N GLN A 264 -8.20 0.74 26.48
CA GLN A 264 -8.36 -0.45 27.32
C GLN A 264 -9.77 -0.56 27.95
N LEU A 265 -10.23 -1.79 28.12
CA LEU A 265 -11.50 -2.13 28.80
C LEU A 265 -11.26 -2.54 30.26
N TYR A 266 -12.11 -2.05 31.16
CA TYR A 266 -12.06 -2.29 32.61
C TYR A 266 -13.40 -2.77 33.17
N VAL A 267 -13.38 -3.65 34.18
CA VAL A 267 -14.57 -4.15 34.91
C VAL A 267 -14.99 -3.12 35.95
N ILE A 268 -15.72 -2.09 35.52
CA ILE A 268 -16.22 -0.96 36.33
C ILE A 268 -17.30 -0.20 35.56
N ALA A 269 -18.27 0.41 36.24
CA ALA A 269 -19.26 1.28 35.60
C ALA A 269 -18.66 2.64 35.16
N PRO A 270 -19.07 3.24 34.03
CA PRO A 270 -18.50 4.50 33.54
C PRO A 270 -18.53 5.67 34.53
N LYS A 271 -19.62 5.79 35.33
CA LYS A 271 -19.75 6.81 36.37
C LYS A 271 -18.74 6.60 37.52
N GLU A 272 -18.48 5.34 37.88
CA GLU A 272 -17.53 4.98 38.95
C GLU A 272 -16.08 5.21 38.49
N LEU A 273 -15.74 4.86 37.25
CA LEU A 273 -14.42 5.15 36.68
C LEU A 273 -14.18 6.67 36.57
N ASN A 274 -15.19 7.43 36.16
CA ASN A 274 -15.11 8.89 36.14
C ASN A 274 -14.88 9.46 37.56
N SER A 275 -15.59 8.96 38.57
CA SER A 275 -15.36 9.36 39.97
C SER A 275 -13.97 8.94 40.48
N LEU A 276 -13.46 7.75 40.15
CA LEU A 276 -12.11 7.34 40.56
C LEU A 276 -11.03 8.26 39.97
N LEU A 277 -11.13 8.64 38.70
CA LEU A 277 -10.13 9.49 38.06
C LEU A 277 -10.31 10.98 38.40
N PHE A 278 -11.55 11.45 38.59
CA PHE A 278 -11.86 12.88 38.58
C PHE A 278 -12.59 13.45 39.82
N SER A 279 -13.08 12.64 40.77
CA SER A 279 -13.64 13.16 42.02
C SER A 279 -12.57 13.83 42.90
N PRO A 280 -12.87 14.93 43.62
CA PRO A 280 -11.97 15.52 44.64
C PRO A 280 -11.59 14.58 45.78
N ASP A 281 -12.47 13.63 46.12
CA ASP A 281 -12.29 12.70 47.24
C ASP A 281 -11.44 11.47 46.89
N SER A 282 -11.17 11.24 45.59
CA SER A 282 -10.36 10.12 45.15
C SER A 282 -8.91 10.21 45.66
N SER A 283 -8.38 9.07 46.10
CA SER A 283 -6.95 8.90 46.40
C SER A 283 -6.09 8.77 45.13
N PHE A 284 -6.68 8.34 44.00
CA PHE A 284 -5.94 7.95 42.80
C PHE A 284 -5.01 9.07 42.26
N PRO A 285 -5.42 10.36 42.15
CA PRO A 285 -4.52 11.42 41.70
C PRO A 285 -3.32 11.65 42.63
N ARG A 286 -3.45 11.37 43.93
CA ARG A 286 -2.36 11.49 44.91
C ARG A 286 -1.38 10.33 44.77
N SER A 287 -1.87 9.10 44.73
CA SER A 287 -1.03 7.91 44.50
C SER A 287 -0.36 7.90 43.12
N LEU A 288 -1.01 8.46 42.09
CA LEU A 288 -0.40 8.66 40.78
C LEU A 288 0.78 9.64 40.85
N ALA A 289 0.62 10.77 41.55
CA ALA A 289 1.70 11.73 41.75
C ALA A 289 2.88 11.11 42.54
N GLU A 290 2.59 10.32 43.58
CA GLU A 290 3.61 9.58 44.35
C GLU A 290 4.41 8.61 43.46
N VAL A 291 3.73 7.78 42.64
CA VAL A 291 4.37 6.84 41.71
C VAL A 291 5.19 7.56 40.63
N GLN A 292 4.70 8.71 40.12
CA GLN A 292 5.40 9.54 39.15
C GLN A 292 6.50 10.44 39.77
N GLY A 293 6.69 10.40 41.09
CA GLY A 293 7.68 11.23 41.79
C GLY A 293 7.38 12.73 41.82
N SER A 294 6.13 13.13 41.64
CA SER A 294 5.71 14.53 41.69
C SER A 294 5.44 14.98 43.13
N THR A 295 5.95 16.16 43.51
CA THR A 295 5.78 16.76 44.84
C THR A 295 4.88 18.00 44.78
N ASP A 296 4.51 18.53 45.96
CA ASP A 296 3.72 19.76 46.13
C ASP A 296 2.40 19.79 45.33
N LEU A 297 1.74 18.64 45.21
CA LEU A 297 0.46 18.48 44.52
C LEU A 297 -0.65 19.30 45.20
N GLN A 298 -1.16 20.29 44.49
CA GLN A 298 -2.32 21.09 44.85
C GLN A 298 -3.43 20.85 43.82
N ILE A 299 -4.60 20.43 44.30
CA ILE A 299 -5.78 20.16 43.47
C ILE A 299 -6.84 21.22 43.81
N GLY A 300 -7.19 22.06 42.84
CA GLY A 300 -8.30 23.01 42.99
C GLY A 300 -9.67 22.31 42.93
N PRO A 301 -10.71 22.88 43.56
CA PRO A 301 -12.08 22.40 43.42
C PRO A 301 -12.58 22.57 41.98
N TRP A 302 -13.56 21.76 41.59
CA TRP A 302 -14.31 21.97 40.36
C TRP A 302 -15.15 23.25 40.47
N LYS A 303 -15.15 24.07 39.41
CA LYS A 303 -15.87 25.34 39.30
C LYS A 303 -16.48 25.49 37.92
N PHE A 304 -17.68 26.07 37.85
CA PHE A 304 -18.30 26.45 36.59
C PHE A 304 -17.76 27.80 36.08
N GLU A 305 -17.24 27.81 34.85
CA GLU A 305 -16.91 29.02 34.10
C GLU A 305 -17.94 29.27 32.98
N ASN A 306 -17.87 30.44 32.35
CA ASN A 306 -18.75 30.86 31.23
C ASN A 306 -20.25 30.68 31.54
N GLY A 307 -20.72 31.25 32.65
CA GLY A 307 -22.15 31.22 33.02
C GLY A 307 -22.72 29.83 33.35
N GLY A 308 -21.88 28.80 33.46
CA GLY A 308 -22.31 27.41 33.69
C GLY A 308 -22.13 26.48 32.50
N GLU A 309 -21.54 26.94 31.39
CA GLU A 309 -21.31 26.13 30.19
C GLU A 309 -20.14 25.15 30.32
N SER A 310 -19.14 25.43 31.16
CA SER A 310 -17.95 24.57 31.30
C SER A 310 -17.57 24.35 32.76
N LEU A 311 -17.29 23.10 33.13
CA LEU A 311 -16.83 22.72 34.47
C LEU A 311 -15.32 22.47 34.44
N LYS A 312 -14.56 23.23 35.24
CA LYS A 312 -13.09 23.21 35.26
C LYS A 312 -12.49 23.08 36.64
N ARG A 313 -11.24 22.60 36.70
CA ARG A 313 -10.35 22.76 37.87
C ARG A 313 -8.89 22.93 37.44
N ILE A 314 -8.07 23.44 38.35
CA ILE A 314 -6.63 23.63 38.12
C ILE A 314 -5.84 22.80 39.13
N TYR A 315 -4.87 22.05 38.60
CA TYR A 315 -3.80 21.38 39.33
C TYR A 315 -2.53 22.22 39.29
N SER A 316 -1.71 22.12 40.33
CA SER A 316 -0.28 22.42 40.22
C SER A 316 0.54 21.42 41.02
N TYR A 317 1.73 21.09 40.51
CA TYR A 317 2.65 20.13 41.11
C TYR A 317 4.08 20.41 40.62
N ILE A 318 5.09 19.87 41.30
CA ILE A 318 6.49 19.90 40.88
C ILE A 318 6.88 18.51 40.41
N ARG A 319 7.27 18.35 39.14
CA ARG A 319 7.73 17.07 38.59
C ARG A 319 9.21 16.85 38.92
N ALA A 320 9.58 15.60 39.24
CA ALA A 320 10.95 15.21 39.61
C ALA A 320 12.01 15.61 38.55
N PRO A 321 13.26 15.89 38.97
CA PRO A 321 14.36 16.13 38.04
C PRO A 321 14.71 14.86 37.25
N THR A 322 14.93 15.04 35.95
CA THR A 322 15.42 14.00 35.03
C THR A 322 16.91 14.22 34.73
N LYS A 323 17.54 13.33 33.95
CA LYS A 323 18.95 13.49 33.52
C LYS A 323 19.22 14.75 32.67
N LEU A 324 18.19 15.38 32.12
CA LEU A 324 18.30 16.52 31.18
C LEU A 324 17.55 17.78 31.65
N ILE A 325 16.60 17.65 32.57
CA ILE A 325 15.73 18.75 33.03
C ILE A 325 15.70 18.72 34.56
N LYS A 326 15.84 19.89 35.20
CA LYS A 326 15.71 20.04 36.67
C LYS A 326 14.26 19.78 37.12
N ALA A 327 14.01 19.83 38.43
CA ALA A 327 12.64 19.87 38.95
C ALA A 327 11.92 21.10 38.37
N VAL A 328 10.66 20.93 37.96
CA VAL A 328 9.90 21.92 37.18
C VAL A 328 8.49 22.02 37.73
N LYS A 329 7.97 23.24 37.88
CA LYS A 329 6.57 23.43 38.21
C LYS A 329 5.69 23.23 36.98
N ALA A 330 4.67 22.40 37.15
CA ALA A 330 3.59 22.19 36.20
C ALA A 330 2.30 22.84 36.71
N THR A 331 1.48 23.29 35.77
CA THR A 331 0.10 23.70 35.99
C THR A 331 -0.76 22.98 34.95
N GLU A 332 -1.81 22.30 35.38
CA GLU A 332 -2.72 21.54 34.51
C GLU A 332 -4.16 22.03 34.72
N GLU A 333 -4.78 22.52 33.64
CA GLU A 333 -6.19 22.91 33.63
C GLU A 333 -7.02 21.74 33.09
N GLN A 334 -7.86 21.13 33.93
CA GLN A 334 -8.79 20.07 33.53
C GLN A 334 -10.17 20.68 33.26
N THR A 335 -10.75 20.38 32.10
CA THR A 335 -12.09 20.83 31.67
C THR A 335 -12.93 19.62 31.25
N TYR A 336 -14.16 19.50 31.76
CA TYR A 336 -15.13 18.58 31.17
C TYR A 336 -15.62 19.14 29.83
N ILE A 337 -15.46 18.34 28.78
CA ILE A 337 -16.02 18.58 27.44
C ILE A 337 -17.36 17.85 27.28
N LYS A 338 -17.50 16.67 27.89
CA LYS A 338 -18.75 15.90 27.89
C LYS A 338 -18.97 15.21 29.24
N ALA A 339 -20.22 15.15 29.68
CA ALA A 339 -20.69 14.28 30.76
C ALA A 339 -22.21 14.05 30.62
N ASP A 340 -22.61 12.92 30.01
CA ASP A 340 -24.04 12.54 29.85
C ASP A 340 -24.48 11.42 30.82
N GLY A 341 -23.62 11.10 31.80
CA GLY A 341 -23.86 10.08 32.82
C GLY A 341 -23.45 8.67 32.40
N LYS A 342 -23.26 8.42 31.09
CA LYS A 342 -22.74 7.15 30.55
C LYS A 342 -21.39 7.32 29.84
N THR A 343 -21.16 8.49 29.26
CA THR A 343 -19.93 8.88 28.58
C THR A 343 -19.41 10.18 29.19
N PHE A 344 -18.08 10.25 29.36
CA PHE A 344 -17.39 11.38 29.96
C PHE A 344 -16.16 11.72 29.12
N ALA A 345 -15.90 13.00 28.90
CA ALA A 345 -14.70 13.47 28.22
C ALA A 345 -14.07 14.63 29.00
N VAL A 346 -12.82 14.45 29.43
CA VAL A 346 -12.04 15.46 30.17
C VAL A 346 -10.78 15.82 29.40
N LEU A 347 -10.58 17.10 29.13
CA LEU A 347 -9.36 17.63 28.52
C LEU A 347 -8.48 18.29 29.59
N ALA A 348 -7.27 17.76 29.75
CA ALA A 348 -6.20 18.32 30.57
C ALA A 348 -5.24 19.14 29.70
N SER A 349 -5.08 20.43 29.98
CA SER A 349 -4.13 21.33 29.32
C SER A 349 -2.97 21.64 30.27
N VAL A 350 -1.84 20.98 30.04
CA VAL A 350 -0.63 21.04 30.88
C VAL A 350 0.35 22.10 30.35
N SER A 351 0.81 22.96 31.26
CA SER A 351 1.80 24.00 31.02
C SER A 351 2.98 23.86 31.98
N THR A 352 4.20 23.94 31.44
CA THR A 352 5.46 23.88 32.21
C THR A 352 6.34 25.06 31.78
N PRO A 353 6.08 26.29 32.25
CA PRO A 353 6.73 27.49 31.73
C PRO A 353 8.25 27.52 31.97
N ASP A 354 8.73 26.83 33.01
CA ASP A 354 10.12 26.89 33.49
C ASP A 354 11.12 26.03 32.67
N VAL A 355 10.65 25.20 31.73
CA VAL A 355 11.57 24.46 30.83
C VAL A 355 12.04 25.35 29.67
N MET A 356 13.14 24.97 29.01
CA MET A 356 13.54 25.64 27.77
C MET A 356 12.40 25.54 26.75
N TYR A 357 11.98 26.69 26.21
CA TYR A 357 10.82 26.85 25.32
C TYR A 357 9.45 26.53 25.96
N GLY A 358 9.35 26.36 27.28
CA GLY A 358 8.12 25.97 28.00
C GLY A 358 6.94 26.93 27.88
N SER A 359 7.18 28.20 27.54
CA SER A 359 6.15 29.19 27.22
C SER A 359 5.67 29.17 25.77
N THR A 360 6.32 28.39 24.89
CA THR A 360 5.99 28.32 23.44
C THR A 360 5.00 27.21 23.11
N PHE A 361 4.69 26.33 24.05
CA PHE A 361 3.80 25.19 23.86
C PHE A 361 2.99 24.83 25.13
N LYS A 362 1.91 24.07 24.93
CA LYS A 362 1.22 23.29 25.97
C LYS A 362 1.09 21.85 25.50
N VAL A 363 1.01 20.92 26.45
CA VAL A 363 0.63 19.52 26.19
C VAL A 363 -0.86 19.38 26.53
N GLU A 364 -1.63 18.79 25.64
CA GLU A 364 -3.06 18.53 25.86
C GLU A 364 -3.31 17.02 25.85
N VAL A 365 -4.01 16.52 26.87
CA VAL A 365 -4.37 15.11 27.04
C VAL A 365 -5.89 15.01 27.20
N LEU A 366 -6.53 14.20 26.36
CA LEU A 366 -7.97 13.95 26.37
C LEU A 366 -8.21 12.54 26.93
N TYR A 367 -8.98 12.47 28.00
CA TYR A 367 -9.49 11.24 28.59
C TYR A 367 -10.95 11.08 28.14
N CYS A 368 -11.27 9.99 27.44
CA CYS A 368 -12.62 9.61 27.05
C CYS A 368 -13.00 8.30 27.76
N ILE A 369 -14.12 8.32 28.46
CA ILE A 369 -14.76 7.16 29.11
C ILE A 369 -16.08 6.91 28.40
N SER A 370 -16.36 5.67 28.02
CA SER A 370 -17.63 5.22 27.45
C SER A 370 -18.03 3.85 28.00
N PRO A 371 -19.29 3.41 27.83
CA PRO A 371 -19.70 2.05 28.19
C PRO A 371 -18.94 1.02 27.36
N GLY A 372 -18.41 -0.01 28.02
CA GLY A 372 -17.92 -1.23 27.37
C GLY A 372 -19.07 -2.23 27.12
N PRO A 373 -18.76 -3.42 26.57
CA PRO A 373 -19.75 -4.47 26.35
C PRO A 373 -20.24 -5.11 27.66
N GLU A 374 -21.44 -5.68 27.62
CA GLU A 374 -21.99 -6.48 28.73
C GLU A 374 -21.13 -7.72 28.97
N LEU A 375 -20.71 -7.94 30.22
CA LEU A 375 -19.84 -9.05 30.59
C LEU A 375 -20.62 -10.31 30.95
N PRO A 376 -20.09 -11.53 30.71
CA PRO A 376 -20.75 -12.79 31.11
C PRO A 376 -21.00 -12.94 32.62
N SER A 377 -20.34 -12.14 33.46
CA SER A 377 -20.56 -12.05 34.90
C SER A 377 -21.78 -11.20 35.30
N GLY A 378 -22.33 -10.39 34.38
CA GLY A 378 -23.35 -9.38 34.67
C GLY A 378 -22.80 -8.09 35.31
N GLU A 379 -21.48 -7.93 35.36
CA GLU A 379 -20.81 -6.70 35.80
C GLU A 379 -20.77 -5.67 34.66
N GLU A 380 -20.98 -4.39 34.96
CA GLU A 380 -20.79 -3.30 33.99
C GLU A 380 -19.30 -3.14 33.64
N SER A 381 -19.01 -2.70 32.41
CA SER A 381 -17.66 -2.42 31.95
C SER A 381 -17.52 -1.03 31.33
N SER A 382 -16.29 -0.50 31.33
CA SER A 382 -15.94 0.81 30.80
C SER A 382 -14.82 0.69 29.78
N HIS A 383 -14.95 1.42 28.66
CA HIS A 383 -13.87 1.65 27.71
C HIS A 383 -13.20 2.99 28.05
N LEU A 384 -11.90 2.95 28.33
CA LEU A 384 -11.07 4.12 28.62
C LEU A 384 -10.07 4.33 27.48
N VAL A 385 -10.21 5.44 26.77
CA VAL A 385 -9.27 5.89 25.75
C VAL A 385 -8.63 7.20 26.22
N ILE A 386 -7.29 7.26 26.19
CA ILE A 386 -6.52 8.45 26.51
C ILE A 386 -5.69 8.81 25.29
N SER A 387 -5.83 10.02 24.77
CA SER A 387 -5.06 10.53 23.63
C SER A 387 -4.42 11.88 23.94
N TRP A 388 -3.44 12.32 23.15
CA TRP A 388 -2.73 13.58 23.41
C TRP A 388 -2.42 14.38 22.15
N ARG A 389 -2.08 15.66 22.31
CA ARG A 389 -1.43 16.50 21.27
C ARG A 389 -0.46 17.50 21.89
N MET A 390 0.49 17.96 21.06
CA MET A 390 1.31 19.13 21.34
C MET A 390 0.65 20.37 20.72
N ASN A 391 0.40 21.41 21.52
CA ASN A 391 -0.18 22.66 21.06
C ASN A 391 0.87 23.78 21.12
N PHE A 392 1.41 24.17 19.96
CA PHE A 392 2.44 25.23 19.87
C PHE A 392 1.79 26.62 19.80
N LEU A 393 1.81 27.32 20.92
CA LEU A 393 1.38 28.72 21.06
C LEU A 393 2.28 29.69 20.30
N GLN A 394 3.54 29.33 20.07
CA GLN A 394 4.52 30.15 19.34
C GLN A 394 5.35 29.30 18.37
N SER A 395 5.98 29.95 17.38
CA SER A 395 6.89 29.26 16.46
C SER A 395 8.27 29.06 17.11
N THR A 396 8.83 27.86 16.94
CA THR A 396 10.17 27.49 17.43
C THR A 396 10.82 26.55 16.42
N MET A 397 12.15 26.60 16.26
CA MET A 397 12.89 25.67 15.40
C MET A 397 13.04 24.27 16.03
N MET A 398 12.67 24.10 17.31
CA MET A 398 12.86 22.85 18.06
C MET A 398 11.61 21.96 18.15
N LYS A 399 10.55 22.22 17.37
CA LYS A 399 9.27 21.49 17.48
C LYS A 399 9.42 19.96 17.54
N SER A 400 10.14 19.36 16.59
CA SER A 400 10.38 17.91 16.56
C SER A 400 11.10 17.37 17.80
N MET A 401 12.06 18.12 18.36
CA MET A 401 12.75 17.70 19.59
C MET A 401 11.81 17.77 20.81
N ILE A 402 10.98 18.80 20.88
CA ILE A 402 9.97 19.00 21.94
C ILE A 402 8.86 17.94 21.84
N GLU A 403 8.33 17.68 20.65
CA GLU A 403 7.31 16.66 20.39
C GLU A 403 7.80 15.25 20.71
N ASN A 404 9.01 14.88 20.28
CA ASN A 404 9.57 13.55 20.56
C ASN A 404 9.91 13.37 22.05
N GLY A 405 10.45 14.41 22.71
CA GLY A 405 10.68 14.40 24.16
C GLY A 405 9.38 14.28 24.96
N ALA A 406 8.33 15.00 24.55
CA ALA A 406 7.01 14.91 25.15
C ALA A 406 6.35 13.54 24.92
N ARG A 407 6.43 12.98 23.70
CA ARG A 407 5.89 11.64 23.40
C ARG A 407 6.51 10.58 24.32
N GLN A 408 7.83 10.58 24.48
CA GLN A 408 8.53 9.64 25.35
C GLN A 408 8.16 9.86 26.83
N GLY A 409 8.23 11.10 27.32
CA GLY A 409 7.91 11.45 28.71
C GLY A 409 6.43 11.42 29.09
N LEU A 410 5.53 11.26 28.11
CA LEU A 410 4.12 10.89 28.30
C LEU A 410 3.99 9.36 28.35
N LYS A 411 4.55 8.63 27.38
CA LYS A 411 4.49 7.16 27.36
C LYS A 411 4.96 6.54 28.68
N GLU A 412 6.13 6.93 29.17
CA GLU A 412 6.67 6.47 30.47
C GLU A 412 5.73 6.81 31.66
N SER A 413 5.06 7.97 31.61
CA SER A 413 4.13 8.41 32.65
C SER A 413 2.79 7.66 32.63
N PHE A 414 2.34 7.24 31.44
CA PHE A 414 1.07 6.53 31.24
C PHE A 414 1.20 5.01 31.33
N GLU A 415 2.39 4.44 31.12
CA GLU A 415 2.72 3.07 31.56
C GLU A 415 2.58 2.95 33.09
N GLN A 416 3.05 3.95 33.84
CA GLN A 416 2.86 4.04 35.31
C GLN A 416 1.38 4.25 35.71
N PHE A 417 0.65 5.12 35.01
CA PHE A 417 -0.79 5.33 35.21
C PHE A 417 -1.57 4.01 35.06
N THR A 418 -1.30 3.27 33.98
CA THR A 418 -1.99 2.00 33.67
C THR A 418 -1.68 0.96 34.74
N THR A 419 -0.41 0.85 35.14
CA THR A 419 0.03 -0.08 36.21
C THR A 419 -0.67 0.20 37.55
N LEU A 420 -0.94 1.47 37.88
CA LEU A 420 -1.67 1.85 39.11
C LEU A 420 -3.18 1.63 38.97
N LEU A 421 -3.73 1.86 37.77
CA LEU A 421 -5.15 1.64 37.50
C LEU A 421 -5.51 0.15 37.54
N GLU A 422 -4.66 -0.72 36.97
CA GLU A 422 -4.81 -2.18 37.02
C GLU A 422 -4.66 -2.78 38.42
N GLN A 423 -3.96 -2.10 39.35
CA GLN A 423 -3.94 -2.47 40.77
C GLN A 423 -5.25 -2.12 41.50
N THR A 424 -6.05 -1.20 40.93
CA THR A 424 -7.27 -0.67 41.53
C THR A 424 -8.53 -1.31 40.91
N ILE A 425 -8.53 -1.53 39.59
CA ILE A 425 -9.63 -2.08 38.80
C ILE A 425 -9.07 -3.18 37.88
N LYS A 426 -9.80 -4.28 37.74
CA LYS A 426 -9.39 -5.35 36.81
C LYS A 426 -9.59 -4.89 35.35
N PRO A 427 -8.58 -5.02 34.46
CA PRO A 427 -8.85 -5.02 33.03
C PRO A 427 -9.71 -6.23 32.67
N VAL A 428 -10.53 -6.14 31.61
CA VAL A 428 -11.32 -7.30 31.17
C VAL A 428 -10.41 -8.31 30.45
N ASP A 429 -10.51 -9.60 30.76
CA ASP A 429 -9.74 -10.62 30.03
C ASP A 429 -10.31 -10.79 28.61
N SER A 430 -9.40 -10.70 27.63
CA SER A 430 -9.53 -11.03 26.21
C SER A 430 -10.33 -12.28 25.82
N LYS A 431 -10.62 -13.17 26.79
CA LYS A 431 -11.33 -14.45 26.58
C LYS A 431 -12.83 -14.37 26.84
N ASP A 432 -13.28 -13.42 27.66
CA ASP A 432 -14.69 -13.31 28.07
C ASP A 432 -15.49 -12.38 27.15
N ILE A 433 -14.82 -11.51 26.39
CA ILE A 433 -15.44 -10.64 25.37
C ILE A 433 -15.25 -11.24 23.97
N GLY A 434 -16.30 -11.84 23.43
CA GLY A 434 -16.40 -12.26 22.02
C GLY A 434 -16.66 -11.11 21.02
N LEU A 435 -16.52 -9.86 21.46
CA LEU A 435 -16.90 -8.63 20.76
C LEU A 435 -15.74 -7.63 20.77
N ASN A 436 -14.72 -7.85 19.93
CA ASN A 436 -13.52 -6.99 19.93
C ASN A 436 -13.10 -6.51 18.53
N LYS A 437 -13.44 -7.23 17.46
CA LYS A 437 -13.01 -6.90 16.10
C LYS A 437 -13.48 -5.52 15.63
N GLU A 438 -14.78 -5.27 15.61
CA GLU A 438 -15.29 -4.02 14.98
C GLU A 438 -14.96 -2.76 15.80
N GLN A 439 -14.84 -2.88 17.14
CA GLN A 439 -14.48 -1.75 18.01
C GLN A 439 -12.97 -1.46 18.00
N ILE A 440 -12.09 -2.47 18.05
CA ILE A 440 -10.64 -2.28 17.88
C ILE A 440 -10.31 -1.75 16.49
N LEU A 441 -10.95 -2.27 15.44
CA LEU A 441 -10.74 -1.79 14.08
C LEU A 441 -11.34 -0.39 13.86
N GLY A 442 -12.42 -0.05 14.58
CA GLY A 442 -13.05 1.28 14.54
C GLY A 442 -12.18 2.40 15.14
N SER A 443 -11.29 2.10 16.08
CA SER A 443 -10.33 3.09 16.60
C SER A 443 -9.18 3.40 15.62
N LEU A 444 -8.94 2.52 14.64
CA LEU A 444 -7.87 2.64 13.65
C LEU A 444 -8.30 3.47 12.44
N GLN A 445 -8.43 4.78 12.65
CA GLN A 445 -8.49 5.73 11.54
C GLN A 445 -7.10 5.88 10.92
N ALA A 446 -6.93 5.39 9.68
CA ALA A 446 -5.78 5.74 8.85
C ALA A 446 -5.81 7.24 8.58
N GLU A 447 -4.80 7.99 9.05
CA GLU A 447 -4.77 9.47 8.93
C GLU A 447 -4.94 9.86 7.44
N PRO A 448 -5.98 10.63 7.07
CA PRO A 448 -6.17 11.08 5.70
C PRO A 448 -5.17 12.21 5.38
N GLN A 449 -3.89 11.82 5.26
CA GLN A 449 -2.76 12.72 5.04
C GLN A 449 -2.94 13.39 3.68
N SER A 450 -3.30 14.68 3.70
CA SER A 450 -3.61 15.41 2.48
C SER A 450 -2.43 15.40 1.52
N ASP A 451 -2.72 15.19 0.24
CA ASP A 451 -1.66 15.04 -0.78
C ASP A 451 -0.78 16.28 -0.89
N TRP A 452 -1.29 17.46 -0.51
CA TRP A 452 -0.50 18.69 -0.36
C TRP A 452 0.47 18.64 0.82
N LYS A 453 0.05 18.17 2.00
CA LYS A 453 0.92 17.96 3.19
C LYS A 453 2.05 16.98 2.84
N LEU A 454 1.74 15.92 2.08
CA LEU A 454 2.72 14.95 1.59
C LEU A 454 3.68 15.55 0.54
N ALA A 455 3.17 16.25 -0.47
CA ALA A 455 3.99 16.91 -1.48
C ALA A 455 4.93 17.95 -0.88
N VAL A 456 4.45 18.77 0.07
CA VAL A 456 5.28 19.73 0.80
C VAL A 456 6.36 19.02 1.62
N GLN A 457 6.04 17.93 2.33
CA GLN A 457 7.05 17.18 3.09
C GLN A 457 8.15 16.58 2.18
N TYR A 458 7.77 15.99 1.04
CA TYR A 458 8.71 15.36 0.12
C TYR A 458 9.53 16.38 -0.70
N PHE A 459 8.94 17.52 -1.08
CA PHE A 459 9.59 18.54 -1.91
C PHE A 459 10.19 19.73 -1.14
N ALA A 460 9.99 19.90 0.18
CA ALA A 460 10.64 20.95 0.99
C ALA A 460 12.13 20.65 1.31
N ASN A 461 12.81 19.88 0.46
CA ASN A 461 14.24 19.62 0.54
C ASN A 461 15.03 20.83 0.03
N PHE A 462 16.17 21.15 0.66
CA PHE A 462 17.08 22.22 0.24
C PHE A 462 17.41 22.19 -1.27
N THR A 463 17.57 21.02 -1.88
CA THR A 463 17.85 20.92 -3.34
C THR A 463 16.68 21.42 -4.20
N MET A 464 15.43 21.11 -3.84
CA MET A 464 14.26 21.63 -4.54
C MET A 464 14.17 23.15 -4.39
N VAL A 465 14.30 23.63 -3.15
CA VAL A 465 14.24 25.06 -2.83
C VAL A 465 15.36 25.84 -3.55
N SER A 466 16.61 25.34 -3.54
CA SER A 466 17.71 25.97 -4.25
C SER A 466 17.48 26.00 -5.76
N THR A 467 16.95 24.92 -6.34
CA THR A 467 16.64 24.88 -7.78
C THR A 467 15.63 25.96 -8.14
N VAL A 468 14.52 26.06 -7.40
CA VAL A 468 13.48 27.07 -7.65
C VAL A 468 14.03 28.49 -7.53
N PHE A 469 14.84 28.80 -6.51
CA PHE A 469 15.48 30.12 -6.39
C PHE A 469 16.48 30.41 -7.52
N MET A 470 17.28 29.43 -7.94
CA MET A 470 18.24 29.59 -9.05
C MET A 470 17.53 29.74 -10.41
N SER A 471 16.45 28.99 -10.65
CA SER A 471 15.61 29.12 -11.85
C SER A 471 14.91 30.48 -11.88
N LEU A 472 14.36 30.93 -10.74
CA LEU A 472 13.77 32.27 -10.63
C LEU A 472 14.81 33.36 -10.88
N TYR A 473 16.02 33.23 -10.35
CA TYR A 473 17.14 34.15 -10.61
C TYR A 473 17.46 34.23 -12.11
N VAL A 474 17.59 33.09 -12.81
CA VAL A 474 17.85 33.07 -14.26
C VAL A 474 16.69 33.64 -15.07
N ILE A 475 15.43 33.34 -14.71
CA ILE A 475 14.25 33.93 -15.37
C ILE A 475 14.24 35.46 -15.18
N VAL A 476 14.50 35.95 -13.97
CA VAL A 476 14.62 37.40 -13.70
C VAL A 476 15.79 38.02 -14.46
N HIS A 477 16.93 37.33 -14.58
CA HIS A 477 18.07 37.80 -15.38
C HIS A 477 17.70 37.92 -16.86
N ILE A 478 17.03 36.92 -17.44
CA ILE A 478 16.53 36.94 -18.83
C ILE A 478 15.49 38.04 -19.04
N CYS A 479 14.57 38.25 -18.09
CA CYS A 479 13.55 39.31 -18.19
C CYS A 479 14.09 40.73 -17.97
N LEU A 480 15.25 40.89 -17.33
CA LEU A 480 15.93 42.18 -17.13
C LEU A 480 17.07 42.43 -18.13
N ALA A 481 17.49 41.42 -18.89
CA ALA A 481 18.43 41.56 -19.98
C ALA A 481 17.80 42.42 -21.10
N ALA A 482 18.36 43.61 -21.30
CA ALA A 482 18.06 44.41 -22.49
C ALA A 482 18.58 43.67 -23.74
N PRO A 483 17.91 43.79 -24.90
CA PRO A 483 18.39 43.21 -26.15
C PRO A 483 19.69 43.91 -26.60
N SER A 484 20.82 43.36 -26.18
CA SER A 484 22.16 43.75 -26.59
C SER A 484 22.43 43.33 -28.04
N THR A 485 23.25 44.11 -28.74
CA THR A 485 23.79 43.72 -30.04
C THR A 485 24.76 42.57 -29.85
N ILE A 486 24.55 41.45 -30.57
CA ILE A 486 25.31 40.20 -30.47
C ILE A 486 26.82 40.46 -30.48
N GLN A 487 27.50 40.03 -29.41
CA GLN A 487 28.96 39.95 -29.29
C GLN A 487 29.40 38.61 -28.66
N GLY A 488 28.65 37.55 -28.91
CA GLY A 488 28.91 36.18 -28.45
C GLY A 488 29.57 35.29 -29.51
N LEU A 489 29.95 34.08 -29.10
CA LEU A 489 30.50 33.04 -29.97
C LEU A 489 29.37 32.13 -30.51
N GLU A 490 28.66 32.59 -31.53
CA GLU A 490 27.70 31.75 -32.26
C GLU A 490 28.39 30.52 -32.87
N PHE A 491 27.87 29.31 -32.62
CA PHE A 491 28.27 28.11 -33.37
C PHE A 491 27.05 27.27 -33.74
N LEU A 492 26.81 27.13 -35.06
CA LEU A 492 25.69 26.34 -35.62
C LEU A 492 24.29 26.72 -35.09
N GLY A 493 24.06 27.98 -34.72
CA GLY A 493 22.76 28.47 -34.24
C GLY A 493 22.46 28.17 -32.77
N LEU A 494 23.48 27.88 -31.97
CA LEU A 494 23.43 27.88 -30.52
C LEU A 494 24.21 29.08 -29.97
N ASP A 495 23.55 29.89 -29.15
CA ASP A 495 24.23 30.85 -28.27
C ASP A 495 24.98 30.10 -27.17
N LEU A 496 26.21 30.56 -26.89
CA LEU A 496 27.00 30.12 -25.75
C LEU A 496 26.89 31.16 -24.62
N PRO A 497 27.00 30.78 -23.33
CA PRO A 497 26.94 31.75 -22.23
C PRO A 497 28.07 32.77 -22.32
N ASP A 498 27.72 34.07 -22.33
CA ASP A 498 28.68 35.18 -22.49
C ASP A 498 29.65 35.32 -21.29
N SER A 499 29.31 34.75 -20.14
CA SER A 499 30.20 34.72 -18.96
C SER A 499 30.42 33.33 -18.37
N ILE A 500 31.61 33.18 -17.74
CA ILE A 500 31.95 32.01 -16.91
C ILE A 500 30.94 31.82 -15.77
N GLY A 501 30.37 32.93 -15.26
CA GLY A 501 29.33 32.90 -14.23
C GLY A 501 28.06 32.21 -14.72
N GLU A 502 27.55 32.59 -15.89
CA GLU A 502 26.36 31.99 -16.51
C GLU A 502 26.61 30.53 -16.90
N PHE A 503 27.79 30.18 -17.43
CA PHE A 503 28.14 28.78 -17.70
C PHE A 503 28.09 27.91 -16.43
N ILE A 504 28.63 28.42 -15.30
CA ILE A 504 28.58 27.72 -14.01
C ILE A 504 27.14 27.66 -13.46
N VAL A 505 26.37 28.73 -13.56
CA VAL A 505 24.96 28.78 -13.09
C VAL A 505 24.10 27.81 -13.89
N CYS A 506 24.22 27.78 -15.22
CA CYS A 506 23.52 26.84 -16.08
C CYS A 506 23.95 25.39 -15.81
N GLY A 507 25.25 25.13 -15.63
CA GLY A 507 25.74 23.80 -15.26
C GLY A 507 25.20 23.30 -13.92
N ILE A 508 25.14 24.18 -12.91
CA ILE A 508 24.51 23.87 -11.61
C ILE A 508 23.01 23.63 -11.77
N LEU A 509 22.31 24.44 -12.56
CA LEU A 509 20.87 24.28 -12.81
C LEU A 509 20.51 23.00 -13.56
N VAL A 510 21.35 22.55 -14.50
CA VAL A 510 21.16 21.26 -15.17
C VAL A 510 21.32 20.11 -14.18
N LEU A 511 22.38 20.12 -13.37
CA LEU A 511 22.64 19.08 -12.36
C LEU A 511 21.63 19.06 -11.21
N GLN A 512 21.10 20.22 -10.82
CA GLN A 512 20.00 20.31 -9.85
C GLN A 512 18.66 19.91 -10.48
N GLY A 513 18.39 20.37 -11.71
CA GLY A 513 17.20 20.04 -12.49
C GLY A 513 17.04 18.54 -12.75
N GLU A 514 18.13 17.82 -13.03
CA GLU A 514 18.12 16.36 -13.17
C GLU A 514 17.64 15.68 -11.87
N ARG A 515 18.20 16.07 -10.72
CA ARG A 515 17.79 15.55 -9.40
C ARG A 515 16.34 15.90 -9.05
N VAL A 516 15.91 17.11 -9.40
CA VAL A 516 14.53 17.58 -9.25
C VAL A 516 13.58 16.73 -10.09
N LEU A 517 13.91 16.45 -11.35
CA LEU A 517 13.12 15.58 -12.23
C LEU A 517 13.10 14.12 -11.74
N GLN A 518 14.21 13.60 -11.22
CA GLN A 518 14.26 12.26 -10.60
C GLN A 518 13.35 12.18 -9.35
N LEU A 519 13.39 13.20 -8.47
CA LEU A 519 12.52 13.29 -7.29
C LEU A 519 11.03 13.38 -7.69
N ILE A 520 10.68 14.20 -8.67
CA ILE A 520 9.31 14.33 -9.19
C ILE A 520 8.86 13.03 -9.85
N SER A 521 9.71 12.38 -10.64
CA SER A 521 9.41 11.09 -11.27
C SER A 521 9.14 10.00 -10.23
N ARG A 522 9.98 9.87 -9.20
CA ARG A 522 9.76 8.96 -8.06
C ARG A 522 8.41 9.23 -7.37
N PHE A 523 8.14 10.48 -7.00
CA PHE A 523 6.86 10.87 -6.37
C PHE A 523 5.65 10.55 -7.23
N MET A 524 5.68 10.89 -8.52
CA MET A 524 4.58 10.65 -9.45
C MET A 524 4.36 9.16 -9.72
N HIS A 525 5.41 8.34 -9.79
CA HIS A 525 5.27 6.89 -9.97
C HIS A 525 4.80 6.18 -8.69
N ALA A 526 5.33 6.55 -7.52
CA ALA A 526 4.82 6.06 -6.24
C ALA A 526 3.33 6.43 -6.05
N ARG A 527 2.93 7.64 -6.48
CA ARG A 527 1.53 8.10 -6.51
C ARG A 527 0.65 7.27 -7.46
N VAL A 528 1.18 6.79 -8.59
CA VAL A 528 0.47 5.85 -9.49
C VAL A 528 0.34 4.44 -8.86
N GLN A 529 1.19 4.08 -7.91
CA GLN A 529 1.12 2.83 -7.16
C GLN A 529 0.39 2.95 -5.81
N LYS A 530 -0.25 4.09 -5.50
CA LYS A 530 -0.94 4.39 -4.21
C LYS A 530 -2.24 3.59 -3.98
N GLY A 531 -2.41 2.43 -4.62
CA GLY A 531 -3.52 1.49 -4.40
C GLY A 531 -3.14 0.42 -3.40
N SER A 532 -3.10 0.76 -2.12
CA SER A 532 -2.95 -0.21 -1.02
C SER A 532 -4.18 -1.10 -0.89
N ASP A 533 -4.01 -2.34 -0.41
CA ASP A 533 -5.11 -3.26 -0.07
C ASP A 533 -5.92 -2.86 1.19
N HIS A 534 -5.62 -1.71 1.79
CA HIS A 534 -6.30 -1.23 2.99
C HIS A 534 -7.82 -1.13 2.79
N GLY A 535 -8.59 -1.69 3.72
CA GLY A 535 -10.05 -1.62 3.73
C GLY A 535 -10.73 -2.53 2.71
N VAL A 536 -9.99 -3.30 1.91
CA VAL A 536 -10.56 -4.31 1.01
C VAL A 536 -11.17 -5.43 1.85
N LYS A 537 -12.50 -5.46 1.93
CA LYS A 537 -13.27 -6.47 2.64
C LYS A 537 -13.11 -7.85 2.04
N ALA A 538 -12.94 -8.85 2.90
CA ALA A 538 -12.85 -10.25 2.52
C ALA A 538 -14.18 -10.80 1.97
N GLN A 539 -14.10 -11.79 1.07
CA GLN A 539 -15.28 -12.44 0.49
C GLN A 539 -15.36 -13.94 0.84
N GLY A 540 -16.60 -14.45 0.95
CA GLY A 540 -16.92 -15.88 1.12
C GLY A 540 -17.06 -16.36 2.58
N ASP A 541 -17.40 -17.64 2.75
CA ASP A 541 -17.66 -18.27 4.06
C ASP A 541 -16.55 -19.25 4.47
N GLY A 542 -16.00 -19.10 5.68
CA GLY A 542 -14.92 -19.93 6.20
C GLY A 542 -14.04 -19.19 7.21
N TRP A 543 -12.75 -19.51 7.22
CA TRP A 543 -11.72 -18.91 8.07
C TRP A 543 -11.29 -17.54 7.54
N LEU A 544 -11.65 -16.49 8.28
CA LEU A 544 -11.35 -15.10 7.99
C LEU A 544 -10.11 -14.68 8.78
N LEU A 545 -9.07 -14.20 8.08
CA LEU A 545 -7.90 -13.58 8.68
C LEU A 545 -7.98 -12.07 8.48
N THR A 546 -7.91 -11.31 9.57
CA THR A 546 -7.82 -9.85 9.57
C THR A 546 -6.54 -9.42 10.26
N VAL A 547 -5.76 -8.57 9.60
CA VAL A 547 -4.48 -8.03 10.08
C VAL A 547 -4.58 -6.51 10.08
N ALA A 548 -4.37 -5.86 11.21
CA ALA A 548 -4.14 -4.42 11.26
C ALA A 548 -2.66 -4.12 11.49
N LEU A 549 -2.07 -3.35 10.60
CA LEU A 549 -0.71 -2.83 10.67
C LEU A 549 -0.75 -1.46 11.34
N ILE A 550 -0.24 -1.37 12.56
CA ILE A 550 -0.27 -0.14 13.35
C ILE A 550 0.92 0.73 12.97
N GLU A 551 2.13 0.33 13.37
CA GLU A 551 3.36 1.07 13.14
C GLU A 551 4.59 0.17 12.96
N GLY A 552 5.69 0.75 12.48
CA GLY A 552 7.00 0.13 12.38
C GLY A 552 8.01 0.86 13.25
N SER A 553 9.00 0.15 13.75
CA SER A 553 10.06 0.69 14.60
C SER A 553 11.44 0.32 14.05
N ASN A 554 12.34 1.30 14.04
CA ASN A 554 13.74 1.19 13.63
C ASN A 554 13.95 0.49 12.27
N LEU A 555 13.15 0.84 11.25
CA LEU A 555 13.37 0.36 9.89
C LEU A 555 14.64 1.00 9.31
N ALA A 556 15.44 0.20 8.61
CA ALA A 556 16.75 0.61 8.10
C ALA A 556 16.61 1.43 6.82
N ALA A 557 17.30 2.57 6.72
CA ALA A 557 17.53 3.27 5.46
C ALA A 557 18.55 2.49 4.61
N VAL A 558 18.19 2.16 3.37
CA VAL A 558 19.10 1.53 2.40
C VAL A 558 19.89 2.57 1.61
N ASP A 559 19.29 3.74 1.39
CA ASP A 559 19.76 4.73 0.42
C ASP A 559 20.91 5.62 0.93
N SER A 560 21.62 6.25 0.00
CA SER A 560 22.70 7.21 0.32
C SER A 560 22.19 8.58 0.81
N SER A 561 20.87 8.78 0.89
CA SER A 561 20.24 9.98 1.41
C SER A 561 20.03 9.89 2.93
N GLY A 562 19.99 8.68 3.48
CA GLY A 562 19.68 8.41 4.89
C GLY A 562 18.18 8.30 5.16
N TYR A 563 17.36 8.05 4.13
CA TYR A 563 15.92 7.92 4.24
C TYR A 563 15.44 6.50 3.87
N CYS A 564 14.20 6.20 4.21
CA CYS A 564 13.54 4.94 3.96
C CYS A 564 12.08 5.23 3.61
N ASP A 565 11.57 4.64 2.54
CA ASP A 565 10.19 4.75 2.06
C ASP A 565 9.47 3.39 2.24
N PRO A 566 9.27 2.90 3.48
CA PRO A 566 8.86 1.52 3.73
C PRO A 566 7.41 1.23 3.34
N TYR A 567 7.19 -0.01 2.91
CA TYR A 567 5.89 -0.67 2.81
C TYR A 567 5.98 -2.14 3.23
N VAL A 568 4.85 -2.75 3.58
CA VAL A 568 4.75 -4.14 4.06
C VAL A 568 3.92 -4.96 3.08
N VAL A 569 4.42 -6.16 2.76
CA VAL A 569 3.71 -7.20 2.02
C VAL A 569 3.38 -8.34 2.99
N PHE A 570 2.10 -8.61 3.18
CA PHE A 570 1.57 -9.73 3.95
C PHE A 570 1.21 -10.88 3.01
N THR A 571 1.63 -12.12 3.30
CA THR A 571 1.32 -13.31 2.50
C THR A 571 0.68 -14.40 3.36
N CYS A 572 -0.49 -14.89 2.96
CA CYS A 572 -1.20 -15.98 3.63
C CYS A 572 -1.84 -16.91 2.59
N ASN A 573 -1.58 -18.22 2.68
CA ASN A 573 -2.10 -19.24 1.75
C ASN A 573 -1.97 -18.87 0.26
N GLY A 574 -0.84 -18.26 -0.13
CA GLY A 574 -0.55 -17.84 -1.51
C GLY A 574 -1.26 -16.57 -1.99
N LYS A 575 -2.06 -15.92 -1.15
CA LYS A 575 -2.59 -14.56 -1.41
C LYS A 575 -1.71 -13.52 -0.74
N THR A 576 -1.50 -12.39 -1.42
CA THR A 576 -0.74 -11.24 -0.92
C THR A 576 -1.65 -10.04 -0.63
N ARG A 577 -1.27 -9.21 0.34
CA ARG A 577 -1.88 -7.92 0.67
C ARG A 577 -0.78 -6.88 0.93
N THR A 578 -0.93 -5.66 0.42
CA THR A 578 0.14 -4.65 0.43
C THR A 578 -0.30 -3.34 1.11
N SER A 579 0.52 -2.82 2.02
CA SER A 579 0.29 -1.53 2.68
C SER A 579 0.57 -0.34 1.77
N SER A 580 0.19 0.86 2.20
CA SER A 580 0.71 2.10 1.63
C SER A 580 2.21 2.25 1.90
N ILE A 581 2.89 2.98 1.02
CA ILE A 581 4.28 3.44 1.18
C ILE A 581 4.29 4.66 2.13
N LYS A 582 5.23 4.71 3.08
CA LYS A 582 5.35 5.78 4.09
C LYS A 582 6.67 6.53 3.97
N TYR A 583 6.75 7.42 2.99
CA TYR A 583 7.95 8.18 2.62
C TYR A 583 8.73 8.78 3.80
N GLN A 584 10.06 8.59 3.77
CA GLN A 584 11.07 9.16 4.64
C GLN A 584 10.85 8.91 6.15
N LYS A 585 10.32 7.73 6.51
CA LYS A 585 10.03 7.32 7.90
C LYS A 585 10.66 5.97 8.26
N SER A 586 11.69 6.00 9.10
CA SER A 586 12.24 4.80 9.78
C SER A 586 11.35 4.30 10.93
N ALA A 587 10.44 5.14 11.43
CA ALA A 587 9.35 4.76 12.32
C ALA A 587 7.99 5.15 11.68
N PRO A 588 7.53 4.40 10.67
CA PRO A 588 6.28 4.68 9.96
C PRO A 588 5.05 4.32 10.81
N GLN A 589 3.96 5.06 10.64
CA GLN A 589 2.64 4.70 11.14
C GLN A 589 1.70 4.49 9.95
N TRP A 590 0.95 3.39 9.97
CA TRP A 590 0.02 2.98 8.93
C TRP A 590 -1.42 3.10 9.41
N ASN A 591 -1.77 2.45 10.52
CA ASN A 591 -3.14 2.21 10.98
C ASN A 591 -4.00 1.56 9.88
N GLU A 592 -3.42 0.64 9.10
CA GLU A 592 -4.04 0.04 7.93
C GLU A 592 -4.51 -1.39 8.19
N ILE A 593 -5.79 -1.62 7.93
CA ILE A 593 -6.49 -2.91 8.09
C ILE A 593 -6.53 -3.65 6.76
N PHE A 594 -6.17 -4.94 6.77
CA PHE A 594 -6.20 -5.87 5.64
C PHE A 594 -7.03 -7.10 5.99
N GLU A 595 -7.93 -7.52 5.10
CA GLU A 595 -8.70 -8.75 5.25
C GLU A 595 -8.36 -9.74 4.12
N PHE A 596 -8.20 -11.02 4.48
CA PHE A 596 -7.99 -12.11 3.53
C PHE A 596 -9.30 -12.88 3.34
N ASP A 597 -9.67 -13.14 2.08
CA ASP A 597 -10.89 -13.88 1.72
C ASP A 597 -11.01 -15.21 2.46
N ALA A 598 -12.24 -15.59 2.80
CA ALA A 598 -12.48 -16.68 3.73
C ALA A 598 -11.96 -18.03 3.21
N MET A 599 -11.07 -18.63 3.99
CA MET A 599 -10.36 -19.85 3.65
C MET A 599 -11.17 -21.07 4.09
N LYS A 600 -11.21 -22.14 3.28
CA LYS A 600 -11.94 -23.38 3.63
C LYS A 600 -11.34 -24.11 4.82
N GLU A 601 -10.09 -23.83 5.16
CA GLU A 601 -9.31 -24.47 6.22
C GLU A 601 -8.52 -23.38 6.97
N PRO A 602 -8.21 -23.55 8.27
CA PRO A 602 -7.55 -22.51 9.04
C PRO A 602 -6.13 -22.27 8.54
N PRO A 603 -5.64 -21.01 8.57
CA PRO A 603 -4.27 -20.70 8.19
C PRO A 603 -3.28 -21.38 9.16
N SER A 604 -2.11 -21.72 8.63
CA SER A 604 -0.98 -22.25 9.40
C SER A 604 0.02 -21.14 9.72
N VAL A 605 0.26 -20.25 8.75
CA VAL A 605 1.29 -19.21 8.75
C VAL A 605 0.77 -17.94 8.08
N LEU A 606 1.21 -16.79 8.59
CA LEU A 606 1.22 -15.50 7.91
C LEU A 606 2.68 -15.06 7.78
N ASP A 607 3.18 -14.99 6.56
CA ASP A 607 4.48 -14.39 6.25
C ASP A 607 4.30 -12.87 6.08
N LEU A 608 5.30 -12.09 6.51
CA LEU A 608 5.34 -10.65 6.29
C LEU A 608 6.76 -10.20 5.90
N GLU A 609 6.87 -9.36 4.88
CA GLU A 609 8.14 -8.79 4.43
C GLU A 609 8.02 -7.28 4.24
N VAL A 610 9.04 -6.54 4.70
CA VAL A 610 9.11 -5.09 4.65
C VAL A 610 10.15 -4.67 3.64
N PHE A 611 9.77 -3.79 2.72
CA PHE A 611 10.59 -3.35 1.60
C PHE A 611 10.79 -1.84 1.61
N ASP A 612 11.96 -1.39 1.15
CA ASP A 612 12.20 0.00 0.78
C ASP A 612 11.64 0.29 -0.63
N PHE A 613 11.09 1.47 -0.86
CA PHE A 613 10.57 1.87 -2.18
C PHE A 613 11.59 2.72 -2.96
N ASP A 614 12.58 2.04 -3.54
CA ASP A 614 13.60 2.69 -4.39
C ASP A 614 13.05 3.26 -5.72
N GLY A 615 12.03 2.60 -6.29
CA GLY A 615 11.34 3.00 -7.52
C GLY A 615 10.75 1.83 -8.33
N PRO A 616 9.96 2.10 -9.40
CA PRO A 616 9.26 1.07 -10.19
C PRO A 616 10.15 0.25 -11.15
N PHE A 617 11.47 0.41 -11.10
CA PHE A 617 12.44 -0.29 -11.96
C PHE A 617 13.62 -0.91 -11.21
N ASP A 618 13.77 -0.55 -9.93
CA ASP A 618 14.78 -1.06 -9.02
C ASP A 618 14.24 -2.32 -8.30
N GLU A 619 15.14 -3.19 -7.83
CA GLU A 619 14.73 -4.39 -7.09
C GLU A 619 14.44 -3.99 -5.64
N ALA A 620 13.17 -4.08 -5.22
CA ALA A 620 12.72 -3.62 -3.91
C ALA A 620 13.55 -4.22 -2.78
N THR A 621 14.26 -3.37 -2.03
CA THR A 621 15.23 -3.85 -1.05
C THR A 621 14.51 -4.35 0.21
N SER A 622 14.62 -5.66 0.49
CA SER A 622 14.08 -6.26 1.72
C SER A 622 14.81 -5.72 2.96
N LEU A 623 14.09 -4.96 3.76
CA LEU A 623 14.53 -4.41 5.05
C LEU A 623 14.51 -5.50 6.13
N GLY A 624 13.50 -6.37 6.07
CA GLY A 624 13.43 -7.60 6.85
C GLY A 624 12.08 -8.32 6.72
N HIS A 625 12.08 -9.60 7.08
CA HIS A 625 10.92 -10.49 7.04
C HIS A 625 10.60 -11.05 8.42
N ALA A 626 9.37 -11.49 8.64
CA ALA A 626 8.99 -12.29 9.80
C ALA A 626 7.86 -13.26 9.45
N GLU A 627 7.58 -14.18 10.38
CA GLU A 627 6.61 -15.25 10.22
C GLU A 627 5.78 -15.38 11.50
N VAL A 628 4.45 -15.32 11.37
CA VAL A 628 3.49 -15.54 12.45
C VAL A 628 2.86 -16.91 12.27
N ASN A 629 3.13 -17.84 13.20
CA ASN A 629 2.70 -19.22 13.10
C ASN A 629 1.47 -19.49 13.98
N PHE A 630 0.29 -19.55 13.36
CA PHE A 630 -1.02 -19.71 14.02
C PHE A 630 -1.25 -21.07 14.70
N VAL A 631 -0.27 -21.98 14.64
CA VAL A 631 -0.31 -23.28 15.32
C VAL A 631 0.63 -23.32 16.54
N ARG A 632 1.51 -22.33 16.67
CA ARG A 632 2.49 -22.19 17.77
C ARG A 632 2.17 -21.02 18.70
N SER A 633 1.56 -19.95 18.18
CA SER A 633 1.00 -18.85 18.99
C SER A 633 -0.43 -19.15 19.42
N ASN A 634 -0.81 -18.72 20.62
CA ASN A 634 -2.22 -18.61 21.00
C ASN A 634 -2.83 -17.36 20.33
N ILE A 635 -4.12 -17.41 19.97
CA ILE A 635 -4.78 -16.32 19.23
C ILE A 635 -4.90 -15.06 20.09
N SER A 636 -5.12 -15.19 21.40
CA SER A 636 -5.13 -14.04 22.33
C SER A 636 -3.80 -13.28 22.32
N ASP A 637 -2.68 -13.98 22.19
CA ASP A 637 -1.31 -13.43 22.20
C ASP A 637 -0.98 -12.66 20.90
N LEU A 638 -1.86 -12.73 19.89
CA LEU A 638 -1.74 -12.04 18.60
C LEU A 638 -2.70 -10.85 18.46
N ALA A 639 -3.59 -10.62 19.44
CA ALA A 639 -4.56 -9.53 19.40
C ALA A 639 -3.88 -8.14 19.42
N ASP A 640 -2.72 -8.01 20.06
CA ASP A 640 -1.81 -6.87 20.00
C ASP A 640 -0.38 -7.36 20.21
N VAL A 641 0.50 -7.26 19.20
CA VAL A 641 1.81 -7.91 19.20
C VAL A 641 2.89 -7.12 18.44
N TRP A 642 4.09 -7.06 19.03
CA TRP A 642 5.31 -6.55 18.38
C TRP A 642 6.13 -7.68 17.77
N VAL A 643 6.09 -7.80 16.43
CA VAL A 643 6.80 -8.84 15.67
C VAL A 643 8.21 -8.35 15.28
N PRO A 644 9.29 -9.01 15.72
CA PRO A 644 10.65 -8.65 15.33
C PRO A 644 10.99 -9.15 13.92
N LEU A 645 11.64 -8.29 13.13
CA LEU A 645 12.05 -8.61 11.78
C LEU A 645 13.42 -9.32 11.73
N HIS A 646 13.57 -10.21 10.77
CA HIS A 646 14.74 -11.02 10.49
C HIS A 646 15.37 -10.60 9.15
N GLY A 647 16.68 -10.77 9.03
CA GLY A 647 17.47 -10.25 7.90
C GLY A 647 18.63 -9.38 8.40
N LYS A 648 19.62 -9.12 7.53
CA LYS A 648 20.86 -8.45 7.92
C LYS A 648 20.64 -7.00 8.36
N LEU A 649 19.77 -6.27 7.66
CA LEU A 649 19.41 -4.89 7.97
C LEU A 649 18.56 -4.84 9.24
N ALA A 650 17.44 -5.58 9.28
CA ALA A 650 16.57 -5.70 10.44
C ALA A 650 17.30 -6.06 11.75
N GLN A 651 18.24 -7.02 11.72
CA GLN A 651 18.98 -7.41 12.92
C GLN A 651 19.99 -6.35 13.38
N ALA A 652 20.56 -5.55 12.47
CA ALA A 652 21.45 -4.44 12.81
C ALA A 652 20.69 -3.26 13.45
N CYS A 653 19.49 -2.97 12.95
CA CYS A 653 18.64 -1.87 13.43
C CYS A 653 17.66 -2.27 14.55
N GLN A 654 17.55 -3.57 14.87
CA GLN A 654 16.53 -4.14 15.77
C GLN A 654 15.09 -3.83 15.32
N SER A 655 14.85 -3.91 14.01
CA SER A 655 13.59 -3.53 13.37
C SER A 655 12.40 -4.40 13.79
N LYS A 656 11.23 -3.80 13.97
CA LYS A 656 9.98 -4.49 14.39
C LYS A 656 8.76 -3.87 13.73
N LEU A 657 7.67 -4.63 13.63
CA LEU A 657 6.32 -4.13 13.32
C LEU A 657 5.36 -4.36 14.50
N HIS A 658 4.39 -3.47 14.63
CA HIS A 658 3.28 -3.56 15.57
C HIS A 658 2.01 -3.98 14.81
N LEU A 659 1.46 -5.15 15.16
CA LEU A 659 0.32 -5.77 14.49
C LEU A 659 -0.79 -6.11 15.48
N ARG A 660 -2.04 -6.06 15.02
CA ARG A 660 -3.21 -6.69 15.68
C ARG A 660 -3.80 -7.72 14.72
N ILE A 661 -3.84 -8.99 15.11
CA ILE A 661 -4.19 -10.10 14.21
C ILE A 661 -5.35 -10.92 14.78
N PHE A 662 -6.41 -11.06 13.97
CA PHE A 662 -7.64 -11.78 14.31
C PHE A 662 -7.88 -12.92 13.33
N VAL A 663 -8.16 -14.12 13.86
CA VAL A 663 -8.48 -15.32 13.09
C VAL A 663 -9.85 -15.82 13.53
N GLU A 664 -10.83 -15.74 12.64
CA GLU A 664 -12.24 -16.01 12.90
C GLU A 664 -12.78 -17.08 11.94
N ASN A 665 -13.95 -17.65 12.21
CA ASN A 665 -14.58 -18.66 11.37
C ASN A 665 -16.09 -18.43 11.23
N THR A 666 -16.51 -17.94 10.06
CA THR A 666 -17.92 -17.56 9.79
C THR A 666 -18.87 -18.75 9.68
N ARG A 667 -18.36 -19.99 9.61
CA ARG A 667 -19.17 -21.23 9.55
C ARG A 667 -19.44 -21.88 10.91
N GLY A 668 -18.82 -21.39 11.99
CA GLY A 668 -18.95 -21.97 13.33
C GLY A 668 -18.48 -23.43 13.44
N GLY A 669 -19.01 -24.15 14.43
CA GLY A 669 -18.49 -25.47 14.86
C GLY A 669 -18.60 -26.63 13.86
N ASN A 670 -19.28 -26.47 12.72
CA ASN A 670 -19.48 -27.56 11.75
C ASN A 670 -18.25 -27.87 10.88
N VAL A 671 -17.21 -27.03 10.89
CA VAL A 671 -16.04 -27.16 10.01
C VAL A 671 -15.26 -28.47 10.22
N VAL A 672 -15.17 -28.99 11.45
CA VAL A 672 -14.54 -30.30 11.74
C VAL A 672 -15.22 -31.42 10.94
N THR A 673 -16.55 -31.41 10.88
CA THR A 673 -17.36 -32.41 10.17
C THR A 673 -17.24 -32.26 8.65
N GLU A 674 -17.13 -31.03 8.13
CA GLU A 674 -16.93 -30.78 6.69
C GLU A 674 -15.53 -31.20 6.24
N TYR A 675 -14.48 -30.85 7.01
CA TYR A 675 -13.10 -31.28 6.76
C TYR A 675 -12.95 -32.80 6.80
N LEU A 676 -13.51 -33.47 7.81
CA LEU A 676 -13.46 -34.93 7.89
C LEU A 676 -14.17 -35.57 6.69
N ARG A 677 -15.35 -35.07 6.28
CA ARG A 677 -16.05 -35.57 5.07
C ARG A 677 -15.24 -35.39 3.79
N LYS A 678 -14.40 -34.35 3.70
CA LYS A 678 -13.42 -34.17 2.60
C LYS A 678 -12.31 -35.23 2.70
N MET A 679 -11.65 -35.34 3.84
CA MET A 679 -10.57 -36.31 4.08
C MET A 679 -11.02 -37.77 3.92
N GLU A 680 -12.27 -38.12 4.25
CA GLU A 680 -12.83 -39.46 4.05
C GLU A 680 -12.85 -39.87 2.58
N LYS A 681 -13.07 -38.92 1.66
CA LYS A 681 -12.99 -39.15 0.21
C LYS A 681 -11.53 -39.31 -0.24
N GLU A 682 -10.65 -38.41 0.20
CA GLU A 682 -9.23 -38.38 -0.21
C GLU A 682 -8.41 -39.56 0.37
N VAL A 683 -8.74 -40.03 1.57
CA VAL A 683 -8.08 -41.18 2.25
C VAL A 683 -8.75 -42.52 1.89
N GLY A 684 -9.93 -42.51 1.25
CA GLY A 684 -10.69 -43.71 0.87
C GLY A 684 -11.15 -44.56 2.06
N LYS A 685 -11.27 -43.97 3.25
CA LYS A 685 -11.64 -44.67 4.49
C LYS A 685 -12.31 -43.71 5.47
N LYS A 686 -13.31 -44.19 6.21
CA LYS A 686 -14.02 -43.43 7.24
C LYS A 686 -13.06 -42.96 8.36
N ILE A 687 -13.13 -41.67 8.72
CA ILE A 687 -12.29 -41.01 9.73
C ILE A 687 -13.21 -40.45 10.81
N ASN A 688 -13.49 -41.28 11.82
CA ASN A 688 -14.31 -40.88 12.94
C ASN A 688 -13.58 -39.85 13.82
N VAL A 689 -14.28 -38.77 14.21
CA VAL A 689 -13.83 -37.83 15.25
C VAL A 689 -13.40 -38.60 16.50
N ARG A 690 -12.22 -38.33 17.04
CA ARG A 690 -11.77 -38.89 18.33
C ARG A 690 -12.56 -38.25 19.49
N SER A 691 -12.66 -38.92 20.64
CA SER A 691 -13.48 -38.38 21.74
C SER A 691 -12.96 -37.00 22.19
N PRO A 692 -13.83 -36.09 22.68
CA PRO A 692 -13.39 -34.76 23.13
C PRO A 692 -12.29 -34.81 24.19
N GLN A 693 -12.30 -35.82 25.05
CA GLN A 693 -11.25 -36.08 26.04
C GLN A 693 -9.91 -36.46 25.37
N THR A 694 -9.92 -37.36 24.39
CA THR A 694 -8.73 -37.70 23.59
C THR A 694 -8.21 -36.49 22.83
N ASN A 695 -9.10 -35.66 22.29
CA ASN A 695 -8.72 -34.47 21.54
C ASN A 695 -8.08 -33.40 22.43
N SER A 696 -8.70 -33.08 23.58
CA SER A 696 -8.13 -32.16 24.56
C SER A 696 -6.79 -32.66 25.11
N ALA A 697 -6.61 -33.96 25.28
CA ALA A 697 -5.33 -34.55 25.66
C ALA A 697 -4.26 -34.38 24.57
N PHE A 698 -4.60 -34.52 23.29
CA PHE A 698 -3.70 -34.25 22.15
C PHE A 698 -3.32 -32.76 22.05
N GLN A 699 -4.31 -31.87 22.13
CA GLN A 699 -4.11 -30.41 22.13
C GLN A 699 -3.17 -29.98 23.28
N LYS A 700 -3.45 -30.42 24.51
CA LYS A 700 -2.62 -30.15 25.70
C LYS A 700 -1.25 -30.81 25.65
N LEU A 701 -1.11 -31.98 25.00
CA LEU A 701 0.19 -32.64 24.84
C LEU A 701 1.12 -31.77 24.01
N PHE A 702 0.68 -31.29 22.84
CA PHE A 702 1.52 -30.53 21.92
C PHE A 702 1.57 -29.03 22.21
N GLY A 703 0.51 -28.44 22.76
CA GLY A 703 0.35 -26.99 22.95
C GLY A 703 -0.36 -26.34 21.75
N LEU A 704 -1.43 -26.99 21.27
CA LEU A 704 -2.12 -26.63 20.03
C LEU A 704 -3.41 -25.84 20.32
N PRO A 705 -3.81 -24.94 19.42
CA PRO A 705 -5.03 -24.15 19.57
C PRO A 705 -6.29 -25.02 19.36
N PRO A 706 -7.48 -24.59 19.83
CA PRO A 706 -8.63 -25.46 20.03
C PRO A 706 -9.29 -25.98 18.74
N GLU A 707 -8.96 -25.41 17.58
CA GLU A 707 -9.40 -25.86 16.26
C GLU A 707 -8.68 -27.13 15.81
N GLU A 708 -7.50 -27.41 16.36
CA GLU A 708 -6.64 -28.50 15.92
C GLU A 708 -7.09 -29.82 16.56
N PHE A 709 -7.34 -30.86 15.74
CA PHE A 709 -7.85 -32.13 16.23
C PHE A 709 -7.09 -33.35 15.72
N LEU A 710 -7.09 -34.41 16.52
CA LEU A 710 -6.40 -35.66 16.22
C LEU A 710 -7.16 -36.45 15.15
N ILE A 711 -6.64 -36.47 13.92
CA ILE A 711 -7.13 -37.31 12.83
C ILE A 711 -6.80 -38.77 13.14
N ASN A 712 -5.52 -39.07 13.39
CA ASN A 712 -5.08 -40.41 13.72
C ASN A 712 -3.72 -40.44 14.43
N ASP A 713 -3.41 -41.55 15.10
CA ASP A 713 -2.12 -41.79 15.73
C ASP A 713 -1.57 -43.19 15.42
N PHE A 714 -0.25 -43.28 15.27
CA PHE A 714 0.46 -44.51 14.92
C PHE A 714 1.62 -44.75 15.88
N THR A 715 1.71 -45.97 16.43
CA THR A 715 2.88 -46.39 17.21
C THR A 715 4.01 -46.79 16.26
N CYS A 716 5.20 -46.20 16.45
CA CYS A 716 6.37 -46.39 15.61
C CYS A 716 7.68 -46.14 16.41
N HIS A 717 8.82 -46.34 15.76
CA HIS A 717 10.15 -46.03 16.31
C HIS A 717 10.81 -44.91 15.52
N LEU A 718 11.20 -43.84 16.23
CA LEU A 718 12.04 -42.77 15.68
C LEU A 718 13.51 -43.19 15.75
N LYS A 719 14.16 -43.29 14.59
CA LYS A 719 15.53 -43.80 14.46
C LYS A 719 16.57 -42.69 14.72
N ARG A 720 17.04 -42.59 15.97
CA ARG A 720 18.15 -41.71 16.40
C ARG A 720 19.38 -42.56 16.73
N LYS A 721 20.39 -42.01 17.43
CA LYS A 721 21.57 -42.77 17.92
C LYS A 721 21.17 -43.99 18.76
N MET A 722 20.11 -43.87 19.56
CA MET A 722 19.32 -45.01 20.05
C MET A 722 17.91 -44.92 19.46
N PRO A 723 17.30 -46.04 19.01
CA PRO A 723 15.91 -46.05 18.57
C PRO A 723 14.98 -45.66 19.73
N LEU A 724 14.01 -44.78 19.46
CA LEU A 724 13.05 -44.31 20.46
C LEU A 724 11.63 -44.71 20.05
N GLN A 725 11.06 -45.67 20.78
CA GLN A 725 9.66 -46.06 20.60
C GLN A 725 8.73 -44.93 21.07
N GLY A 726 7.70 -44.61 20.28
CA GLY A 726 6.75 -43.56 20.59
C GLY A 726 5.51 -43.62 19.72
N ARG A 727 4.78 -42.50 19.68
CA ARG A 727 3.62 -42.31 18.81
C ARG A 727 3.79 -41.06 17.94
N LEU A 728 3.42 -41.24 16.68
CA LEU A 728 3.28 -40.21 15.67
C LEU A 728 1.80 -39.84 15.59
N PHE A 729 1.48 -38.57 15.81
CA PHE A 729 0.13 -38.01 15.84
C PHE A 729 -0.06 -37.12 14.62
N LEU A 730 -1.20 -37.28 13.93
CA LEU A 730 -1.52 -36.57 12.69
C LEU A 730 -2.78 -35.72 12.90
N SER A 731 -2.74 -34.46 12.49
CA SER A 731 -3.86 -33.50 12.56
C SER A 731 -3.93 -32.66 11.27
N PRO A 732 -4.93 -31.77 11.09
CA PRO A 732 -5.09 -31.01 9.85
C PRO A 732 -3.88 -30.16 9.43
N ARG A 733 -3.15 -29.57 10.37
CA ARG A 733 -1.98 -28.71 10.11
C ARG A 733 -0.64 -29.33 10.51
N ILE A 734 -0.59 -30.29 11.44
CA ILE A 734 0.67 -30.82 11.97
C ILE A 734 0.86 -32.34 11.85
N ILE A 735 2.13 -32.72 11.91
CA ILE A 735 2.62 -34.05 12.25
C ILE A 735 3.51 -33.94 13.49
N GLY A 736 3.08 -34.55 14.59
CA GLY A 736 3.74 -34.48 15.89
C GLY A 736 4.27 -35.83 16.35
N PHE A 737 5.42 -35.86 17.02
CA PHE A 737 5.95 -37.07 17.65
C PHE A 737 6.07 -36.89 19.16
N HIS A 738 5.62 -37.90 19.92
CA HIS A 738 5.82 -37.97 21.36
C HIS A 738 6.25 -39.38 21.81
N ALA A 739 7.27 -39.42 22.65
CA ALA A 739 7.76 -40.61 23.34
C ALA A 739 8.10 -40.28 24.79
N ASN A 740 7.87 -41.22 25.70
CA ASN A 740 8.28 -41.14 27.10
C ASN A 740 9.05 -42.42 27.45
N LEU A 741 10.35 -42.30 27.71
CA LEU A 741 11.23 -43.42 28.02
C LEU A 741 11.95 -43.13 29.35
N PHE A 742 11.71 -43.94 30.38
CA PHE A 742 12.23 -43.74 31.75
C PHE A 742 11.99 -42.32 32.31
N GLY A 743 10.84 -41.71 31.98
CA GLY A 743 10.49 -40.34 32.41
C GLY A 743 11.01 -39.23 31.48
N HIS A 744 12.00 -39.52 30.63
CA HIS A 744 12.45 -38.58 29.61
C HIS A 744 11.44 -38.48 28.47
N LYS A 745 10.68 -37.38 28.47
CA LYS A 745 9.73 -37.02 27.41
C LYS A 745 10.45 -36.38 26.23
N THR A 746 10.38 -37.00 25.06
CA THR A 746 10.74 -36.38 23.78
C THR A 746 9.45 -35.96 23.10
N LYS A 747 9.29 -34.67 22.79
CA LYS A 747 8.14 -34.10 22.08
C LYS A 747 8.61 -33.08 21.04
N PHE A 748 8.07 -33.14 19.82
CA PHE A 748 8.22 -32.10 18.80
C PHE A 748 7.12 -32.21 17.74
N PHE A 749 6.89 -31.16 16.96
CA PHE A 749 6.03 -31.19 15.78
C PHE A 749 6.48 -30.19 14.71
N PHE A 750 6.09 -30.44 13.47
CA PHE A 750 6.28 -29.54 12.34
C PHE A 750 5.00 -29.50 11.48
N LEU A 751 4.85 -28.45 10.66
CA LEU A 751 3.70 -28.29 9.77
C LEU A 751 3.78 -29.29 8.61
N TRP A 752 2.64 -29.60 7.98
CA TRP A 752 2.64 -30.31 6.68
C TRP A 752 3.35 -29.50 5.58
N GLU A 753 3.32 -28.17 5.69
CA GLU A 753 3.92 -27.21 4.74
C GLU A 753 5.45 -27.10 4.89
N ASP A 754 6.00 -27.39 6.10
CA ASP A 754 7.44 -27.46 6.38
C ASP A 754 8.12 -28.64 5.64
N ILE A 755 7.35 -29.64 5.21
CA ILE A 755 7.85 -30.86 4.58
C ILE A 755 8.14 -30.61 3.10
N GLU A 756 9.38 -30.88 2.70
CA GLU A 756 9.84 -30.84 1.31
C GLU A 756 9.57 -32.17 0.60
N ASP A 757 9.76 -33.31 1.29
CA ASP A 757 9.70 -34.65 0.69
C ASP A 757 9.40 -35.75 1.73
N ILE A 758 8.73 -36.83 1.30
CA ILE A 758 8.43 -38.04 2.09
C ILE A 758 8.78 -39.29 1.28
N GLN A 759 9.92 -39.91 1.61
CA GLN A 759 10.43 -41.13 0.96
C GLN A 759 10.13 -42.39 1.76
N VAL A 760 10.09 -43.55 1.08
CA VAL A 760 10.11 -44.87 1.73
C VAL A 760 11.41 -45.59 1.38
N LEU A 761 12.22 -45.89 2.40
CA LEU A 761 13.37 -46.77 2.23
C LEU A 761 12.95 -48.24 2.40
N PRO A 762 13.47 -49.16 1.57
CA PRO A 762 13.14 -50.57 1.63
C PRO A 762 13.59 -51.22 2.97
N PRO A 763 12.98 -52.35 3.36
CA PRO A 763 13.36 -53.05 4.57
C PRO A 763 14.79 -53.58 4.51
N THR A 764 15.52 -53.45 5.61
CA THR A 764 16.91 -53.91 5.76
C THR A 764 17.07 -54.67 7.09
N LEU A 765 18.17 -55.43 7.23
CA LEU A 765 18.57 -55.99 8.52
C LEU A 765 18.68 -54.89 9.60
N ALA A 766 19.23 -53.72 9.24
CA ALA A 766 19.35 -52.55 10.10
C ALA A 766 18.02 -51.81 10.38
N SER A 767 16.88 -52.27 9.83
CA SER A 767 15.52 -51.84 10.20
C SER A 767 14.64 -53.01 10.67
N MET A 768 15.24 -54.16 11.00
CA MET A 768 14.56 -55.39 11.44
C MET A 768 13.42 -55.83 10.51
N GLY A 769 13.64 -55.74 9.19
CA GLY A 769 12.65 -56.14 8.19
C GLY A 769 11.47 -55.16 8.00
N SER A 770 11.40 -54.06 8.75
CA SER A 770 10.43 -52.98 8.50
C SER A 770 10.94 -52.02 7.41
N PRO A 771 10.08 -51.57 6.49
CA PRO A 771 10.35 -50.36 5.70
C PRO A 771 10.46 -49.13 6.62
N VAL A 772 11.01 -48.03 6.10
CA VAL A 772 11.26 -46.79 6.86
C VAL A 772 10.67 -45.60 6.10
N ILE A 773 9.79 -44.81 6.74
CA ILE A 773 9.36 -43.51 6.22
C ILE A 773 10.43 -42.48 6.58
N VAL A 774 10.90 -41.73 5.60
CA VAL A 774 11.86 -40.62 5.77
C VAL A 774 11.17 -39.32 5.40
N VAL A 775 11.06 -38.40 6.36
CA VAL A 775 10.48 -37.07 6.14
C VAL A 775 11.62 -36.05 6.13
N THR A 776 11.71 -35.28 5.05
CA THR A 776 12.68 -34.20 4.85
C THR A 776 11.99 -32.86 5.01
N LEU A 777 12.49 -31.99 5.89
CA LEU A 777 11.99 -30.63 6.02
C LEU A 777 12.77 -29.65 5.15
N ARG A 778 12.08 -28.62 4.66
CA ARG A 778 12.68 -27.51 3.90
C ARG A 778 13.85 -26.86 4.68
N PRO A 779 14.84 -26.24 4.01
CA PRO A 779 15.97 -25.60 4.69
C PRO A 779 15.51 -24.60 5.77
N GLY A 780 16.07 -24.72 6.98
CA GLY A 780 15.75 -23.87 8.13
C GLY A 780 14.45 -24.19 8.87
N ARG A 781 13.58 -25.10 8.37
CA ARG A 781 12.32 -25.47 9.03
C ARG A 781 12.50 -26.53 10.12
N GLY A 782 11.56 -26.55 11.08
CA GLY A 782 11.52 -27.52 12.20
C GLY A 782 12.73 -27.47 13.16
N MET A 783 13.35 -26.31 13.37
CA MET A 783 14.60 -26.18 14.15
C MET A 783 14.46 -26.56 15.63
N ASP A 784 13.27 -26.44 16.22
CA ASP A 784 12.94 -26.99 17.55
C ASP A 784 12.95 -28.53 17.55
N ALA A 785 12.44 -29.14 16.49
CA ALA A 785 12.43 -30.59 16.26
C ALA A 785 13.82 -31.17 15.93
N ARG A 786 14.86 -30.34 15.74
CA ARG A 786 16.25 -30.74 15.41
C ARG A 786 16.79 -31.89 16.27
N HIS A 787 16.41 -31.97 17.54
CA HIS A 787 16.84 -33.04 18.44
C HIS A 787 16.27 -34.43 18.05
N GLY A 788 15.14 -34.48 17.36
CA GLY A 788 14.51 -35.70 16.84
C GLY A 788 15.05 -36.17 15.50
N ALA A 789 15.66 -35.28 14.71
CA ALA A 789 16.24 -35.61 13.40
C ALA A 789 17.39 -36.62 13.53
N LYS A 790 17.55 -37.49 12.52
CA LYS A 790 18.62 -38.50 12.48
C LYS A 790 19.88 -37.94 11.82
N THR A 791 19.70 -37.21 10.74
CA THR A 791 20.76 -36.67 9.89
C THR A 791 20.41 -35.26 9.46
N ARG A 792 21.46 -34.46 9.24
CA ARG A 792 21.42 -33.23 8.46
C ARG A 792 22.09 -33.53 7.11
N ASP A 793 21.58 -33.01 6.01
CA ASP A 793 22.27 -33.06 4.72
C ASP A 793 23.15 -31.83 4.50
N GLU A 794 23.76 -31.76 3.32
CA GLU A 794 24.76 -30.75 2.95
C GLU A 794 24.11 -29.36 2.77
N GLU A 795 22.84 -29.31 2.34
CA GLU A 795 22.03 -28.08 2.29
C GLU A 795 21.53 -27.65 3.69
N GLY A 796 21.70 -28.51 4.70
CA GLY A 796 21.42 -28.18 6.09
C GLY A 796 20.00 -28.50 6.56
N ARG A 797 19.23 -29.30 5.81
CA ARG A 797 17.86 -29.74 6.11
C ARG A 797 17.81 -30.80 7.20
N LEU A 798 16.63 -31.02 7.78
CA LEU A 798 16.42 -32.02 8.84
C LEU A 798 15.68 -33.25 8.30
N LYS A 799 16.27 -34.43 8.49
CA LYS A 799 15.70 -35.71 8.04
C LYS A 799 15.30 -36.60 9.21
N PHE A 800 14.00 -36.92 9.29
CA PHE A 800 13.37 -37.73 10.34
C PHE A 800 13.05 -39.12 9.81
N HIS A 801 13.50 -40.17 10.49
CA HIS A 801 13.35 -41.56 10.05
C HIS A 801 12.43 -42.32 11.02
N TYR A 802 11.25 -42.70 10.54
CA TYR A 802 10.26 -43.48 11.29
C TYR A 802 10.19 -44.91 10.76
N GLN A 803 10.39 -45.90 11.61
CA GLN A 803 10.38 -47.33 11.26
C GLN A 803 9.51 -48.14 12.24
N SER A 804 9.30 -49.42 11.93
CA SER A 804 8.63 -50.38 12.82
C SER A 804 7.22 -49.90 13.23
N PHE A 805 6.44 -49.49 12.23
CA PHE A 805 5.02 -49.14 12.37
C PHE A 805 4.17 -50.40 12.52
N VAL A 806 3.22 -50.39 13.48
CA VAL A 806 2.27 -51.51 13.69
C VAL A 806 1.44 -51.83 12.43
N SER A 807 1.09 -50.81 11.65
CA SER A 807 0.31 -50.94 10.40
C SER A 807 0.92 -50.08 9.29
N PHE A 808 2.15 -50.40 8.84
CA PHE A 808 2.92 -49.56 7.90
C PHE A 808 2.10 -49.05 6.70
N ASN A 809 1.42 -49.93 5.96
CA ASN A 809 0.64 -49.55 4.77
C ASN A 809 -0.52 -48.57 5.08
N VAL A 810 -1.07 -48.60 6.29
CA VAL A 810 -2.10 -47.65 6.73
C VAL A 810 -1.46 -46.32 7.11
N ALA A 811 -0.37 -46.36 7.88
CA ALA A 811 0.37 -45.17 8.29
C ALA A 811 0.90 -44.38 7.08
N TYR A 812 1.56 -45.07 6.14
CA TYR A 812 2.09 -44.46 4.92
C TYR A 812 0.98 -43.83 4.07
N ARG A 813 -0.13 -44.55 3.81
CA ARG A 813 -1.27 -44.00 3.05
C ARG A 813 -1.89 -42.77 3.71
N THR A 814 -2.10 -42.78 5.03
CA THR A 814 -2.65 -41.61 5.74
C THR A 814 -1.67 -40.43 5.74
N ILE A 815 -0.37 -40.66 5.95
CA ILE A 815 0.65 -39.60 5.93
C ILE A 815 0.76 -38.99 4.53
N MET A 816 0.83 -39.81 3.48
CA MET A 816 0.90 -39.35 2.09
C MET A 816 -0.36 -38.61 1.67
N ALA A 817 -1.56 -39.09 2.05
CA ALA A 817 -2.80 -38.40 1.73
C ALA A 817 -2.88 -37.01 2.38
N LEU A 818 -2.54 -36.88 3.67
CA LEU A 818 -2.52 -35.58 4.37
C LEU A 818 -1.47 -34.63 3.79
N TRP A 819 -0.26 -35.14 3.48
CA TRP A 819 0.78 -34.33 2.85
C TRP A 819 0.42 -33.91 1.42
N LYS A 820 -0.07 -34.83 0.56
CA LYS A 820 -0.60 -34.49 -0.78
C LYS A 820 -1.74 -33.47 -0.69
N ALA A 821 -2.66 -33.62 0.28
CA ALA A 821 -3.78 -32.69 0.47
C ALA A 821 -3.34 -31.27 0.86
N ARG A 822 -2.26 -31.13 1.65
CA ARG A 822 -1.79 -29.84 2.19
C ARG A 822 -0.65 -29.18 1.38
N ALA A 823 0.41 -29.91 1.08
CA ALA A 823 1.67 -29.34 0.59
C ALA A 823 1.76 -29.15 -0.93
N LEU A 824 0.91 -29.83 -1.71
CA LEU A 824 0.87 -29.70 -3.16
C LEU A 824 -0.06 -28.56 -3.61
N SER A 825 0.33 -27.79 -4.62
CA SER A 825 -0.54 -26.79 -5.25
C SER A 825 -1.74 -27.45 -5.97
N PRO A 826 -2.79 -26.70 -6.35
CA PRO A 826 -3.86 -27.22 -7.20
C PRO A 826 -3.32 -27.77 -8.53
N GLU A 827 -2.34 -27.11 -9.16
CA GLU A 827 -1.70 -27.60 -10.38
C GLU A 827 -0.97 -28.94 -10.15
N GLN A 828 -0.15 -29.04 -9.09
CA GLN A 828 0.56 -30.28 -8.74
C GLN A 828 -0.39 -31.44 -8.37
N LYS A 829 -1.57 -31.13 -7.81
CA LYS A 829 -2.62 -32.12 -7.51
C LYS A 829 -3.28 -32.65 -8.77
N VAL A 830 -3.46 -31.81 -9.80
CA VAL A 830 -3.98 -32.25 -11.11
C VAL A 830 -2.94 -33.17 -11.77
N GLN A 831 -1.69 -32.72 -11.89
CA GLN A 831 -0.59 -33.49 -12.49
C GLN A 831 -0.38 -34.87 -11.85
N ILE A 832 -0.45 -34.97 -10.52
CA ILE A 832 -0.28 -36.24 -9.79
C ILE A 832 -1.56 -37.11 -9.82
N VAL A 833 -2.74 -36.53 -10.04
CA VAL A 833 -3.98 -37.29 -10.30
C VAL A 833 -3.98 -37.83 -11.73
N GLU A 834 -3.42 -37.09 -12.68
CA GLU A 834 -3.16 -37.54 -14.05
C GLU A 834 -2.19 -38.75 -14.03
N GLU A 835 -1.01 -38.63 -13.41
CA GLU A 835 -0.07 -39.75 -13.21
C GLU A 835 -0.71 -40.98 -12.51
N GLU A 836 -1.49 -40.77 -11.43
CA GLU A 836 -2.19 -41.87 -10.74
C GLU A 836 -3.41 -42.43 -11.51
N SER A 837 -3.85 -41.75 -12.58
CA SER A 837 -4.88 -42.22 -13.50
C SER A 837 -4.29 -43.01 -14.67
N GLU A 838 -3.19 -42.55 -15.27
CA GLU A 838 -2.44 -43.27 -16.30
C GLU A 838 -1.99 -44.66 -15.81
N ALA A 839 -1.57 -44.74 -14.54
CA ALA A 839 -1.28 -46.00 -13.84
C ALA A 839 -2.50 -46.96 -13.68
N LYS A 840 -3.68 -46.60 -14.18
CA LYS A 840 -4.93 -47.39 -14.15
C LYS A 840 -5.69 -47.41 -15.50
N SER A 841 -5.44 -46.48 -16.42
CA SER A 841 -6.22 -46.31 -17.66
C SER A 841 -5.48 -46.75 -18.94
N LEU A 842 -4.98 -48.00 -18.97
CA LEU A 842 -4.50 -48.64 -20.21
C LEU A 842 -5.59 -49.51 -20.85
N GLN A 843 -6.65 -48.88 -21.36
CA GLN A 843 -7.52 -49.45 -22.40
C GLN A 843 -8.46 -48.40 -23.02
N SER A 844 -8.83 -48.66 -24.29
CA SER A 844 -9.68 -47.85 -25.21
C SER A 844 -9.17 -46.45 -25.57
N ASP A 845 -8.91 -46.26 -26.87
CA ASP A 845 -8.65 -44.99 -27.54
C ASP A 845 -9.88 -44.07 -27.57
N GLU A 846 -9.65 -42.76 -27.73
CA GLU A 846 -10.31 -42.05 -28.84
C GLU A 846 -9.42 -40.90 -29.39
N SER A 847 -9.77 -40.42 -30.58
CA SER A 847 -8.93 -39.54 -31.40
C SER A 847 -9.02 -38.06 -31.02
N GLY A 848 -7.87 -37.44 -30.73
CA GLY A 848 -7.70 -35.99 -30.63
C GLY A 848 -6.26 -35.59 -30.93
N SER A 849 -6.05 -34.36 -31.41
CA SER A 849 -4.72 -33.78 -31.62
C SER A 849 -4.08 -33.41 -30.28
N PHE A 850 -2.89 -33.93 -30.00
CA PHE A 850 -2.28 -33.91 -28.66
C PHE A 850 -1.88 -32.51 -28.15
N LEU A 851 -1.58 -31.59 -29.06
CA LEU A 851 -1.31 -30.19 -28.75
C LEU A 851 -2.49 -29.32 -29.20
N GLY A 852 -3.18 -28.68 -28.24
CA GLY A 852 -4.37 -27.83 -28.46
C GLY A 852 -4.07 -26.50 -29.17
N LEU A 853 -3.71 -26.56 -30.45
CA LEU A 853 -3.12 -25.47 -31.22
C LEU A 853 -4.11 -24.69 -32.10
N GLU A 854 -5.37 -25.09 -32.19
CA GLU A 854 -6.37 -24.46 -33.10
C GLU A 854 -6.77 -23.04 -32.67
N ASP A 855 -6.70 -22.71 -31.37
CA ASP A 855 -7.09 -21.39 -30.82
C ASP A 855 -5.93 -20.39 -30.66
N VAL A 856 -4.66 -20.78 -30.88
CA VAL A 856 -3.51 -19.91 -30.64
C VAL A 856 -3.15 -19.09 -31.87
N SER A 857 -3.39 -17.77 -31.84
CA SER A 857 -3.01 -16.86 -32.92
C SER A 857 -1.48 -16.72 -33.02
N MET A 858 -0.89 -17.38 -34.02
CA MET A 858 0.55 -17.36 -34.32
C MET A 858 0.92 -16.19 -35.24
N SER A 859 2.13 -15.65 -35.07
CA SER A 859 2.68 -14.54 -35.84
C SER A 859 4.14 -14.79 -36.25
N GLU A 860 4.55 -14.44 -37.47
CA GLU A 860 5.95 -14.58 -37.90
C GLU A 860 6.83 -13.56 -37.13
N VAL A 861 7.85 -14.05 -36.42
CA VAL A 861 8.76 -13.21 -35.63
C VAL A 861 10.21 -13.23 -36.14
N TYR A 862 10.61 -14.26 -36.88
CA TYR A 862 11.94 -14.37 -37.45
C TYR A 862 11.90 -15.14 -38.77
N SER A 863 12.67 -14.66 -39.75
CA SER A 863 12.75 -15.25 -41.10
C SER A 863 14.13 -14.96 -41.67
N CYS A 864 14.80 -15.98 -42.20
CA CYS A 864 16.18 -15.91 -42.67
C CYS A 864 16.48 -17.02 -43.68
N ALA A 865 17.14 -16.70 -44.78
CA ALA A 865 17.74 -17.69 -45.68
C ALA A 865 19.20 -17.90 -45.27
N LEU A 866 19.57 -19.16 -44.99
CA LEU A 866 20.91 -19.56 -44.56
C LEU A 866 21.63 -20.29 -45.71
N PRO A 867 22.92 -20.03 -45.96
CA PRO A 867 23.74 -20.74 -46.95
C PRO A 867 24.21 -22.09 -46.38
N VAL A 868 23.25 -22.89 -45.91
CA VAL A 868 23.44 -24.12 -45.14
C VAL A 868 22.39 -25.14 -45.58
N PRO A 869 22.73 -26.38 -45.96
CA PRO A 869 21.75 -27.41 -46.31
C PRO A 869 20.80 -27.71 -45.15
N THR A 870 19.51 -27.98 -45.45
CA THR A 870 18.49 -28.30 -44.44
C THR A 870 18.91 -29.43 -43.49
N GLY A 871 19.59 -30.46 -44.01
CA GLY A 871 20.13 -31.56 -43.19
C GLY A 871 21.11 -31.12 -42.10
N PHE A 872 21.99 -30.14 -42.38
CA PHE A 872 22.87 -29.55 -41.37
C PHE A 872 22.10 -28.61 -40.45
N CYS A 873 21.14 -27.83 -40.98
CA CYS A 873 20.29 -26.97 -40.17
C CYS A 873 19.51 -27.80 -39.11
N MET A 874 19.10 -29.03 -39.45
CA MET A 874 18.48 -29.99 -38.53
C MET A 874 19.43 -30.58 -37.47
N GLU A 875 20.76 -30.46 -37.60
CA GLU A 875 21.68 -30.78 -36.49
C GLU A 875 21.42 -29.89 -35.26
N LEU A 876 20.81 -28.70 -35.44
CA LEU A 876 20.36 -27.83 -34.35
C LEU A 876 19.30 -28.47 -33.44
N PHE A 877 18.60 -29.52 -33.92
CA PHE A 877 17.54 -30.21 -33.18
C PHE A 877 17.88 -31.69 -32.94
N SER A 878 19.17 -32.04 -32.93
CA SER A 878 19.67 -33.42 -32.87
C SER A 878 20.03 -33.93 -31.46
N GLY A 879 20.11 -33.04 -30.46
CA GLY A 879 20.76 -33.29 -29.17
C GLY A 879 22.30 -33.24 -29.23
N GLY A 880 22.88 -32.96 -30.40
CA GLY A 880 24.33 -32.96 -30.64
C GLY A 880 25.08 -31.70 -30.20
N GLU A 881 26.39 -31.68 -30.47
CA GLU A 881 27.30 -30.59 -30.06
C GLU A 881 26.88 -29.22 -30.64
N LEU A 882 26.30 -29.19 -31.85
CA LEU A 882 25.81 -27.95 -32.47
C LEU A 882 24.66 -27.32 -31.68
N GLU A 883 23.68 -28.13 -31.25
CA GLU A 883 22.57 -27.68 -30.43
C GLU A 883 23.05 -27.13 -29.08
N TYR A 884 23.92 -27.88 -28.39
CA TYR A 884 24.51 -27.45 -27.12
C TYR A 884 25.31 -26.14 -27.28
N LYS A 885 26.13 -26.00 -28.34
CA LYS A 885 26.86 -24.75 -28.67
C LYS A 885 25.91 -23.58 -28.91
N ALA A 886 24.86 -23.78 -29.71
CA ALA A 886 23.89 -22.75 -30.05
C ALA A 886 23.12 -22.28 -28.81
N MET A 887 22.57 -23.22 -28.03
CA MET A 887 21.81 -22.92 -26.81
C MET A 887 22.66 -22.25 -25.74
N LYS A 888 23.89 -22.73 -25.52
CA LYS A 888 24.84 -22.11 -24.57
C LYS A 888 25.20 -20.67 -24.94
N LYS A 889 25.40 -20.38 -26.22
CA LYS A 889 25.65 -19.01 -26.71
C LYS A 889 24.39 -18.13 -26.67
N ALA A 890 23.20 -18.73 -26.79
CA ALA A 890 21.89 -18.07 -26.68
C ALA A 890 21.35 -17.96 -25.24
N GLY A 891 22.21 -18.16 -24.23
CA GLY A 891 21.90 -17.95 -22.82
C GLY A 891 21.32 -19.15 -22.07
N GLY A 892 21.32 -20.35 -22.65
CA GLY A 892 20.95 -21.60 -21.98
C GLY A 892 22.10 -22.16 -21.14
N LEU A 893 21.99 -22.06 -19.83
CA LEU A 893 22.79 -22.80 -18.85
C LEU A 893 22.15 -24.17 -18.59
N ASP A 894 22.97 -25.14 -18.20
CA ASP A 894 22.53 -26.48 -17.75
C ASP A 894 21.59 -27.19 -18.74
N TYR A 895 21.76 -26.92 -20.04
CA TYR A 895 20.91 -27.46 -21.10
C TYR A 895 20.98 -28.99 -21.18
N SER A 896 19.80 -29.61 -21.27
CA SER A 896 19.59 -31.05 -21.42
C SER A 896 18.38 -31.31 -22.32
N CYS A 897 18.35 -32.47 -22.98
CA CYS A 897 17.21 -32.93 -23.77
C CYS A 897 17.10 -34.47 -23.70
N THR A 898 15.91 -35.00 -23.94
CA THR A 898 15.68 -36.44 -24.13
C THR A 898 16.02 -36.85 -25.56
N PRO A 899 16.19 -38.16 -25.84
CA PRO A 899 16.09 -38.69 -27.19
C PRO A 899 14.78 -38.30 -27.86
N TRP A 900 14.75 -38.38 -29.19
CA TRP A 900 13.51 -38.33 -29.97
C TRP A 900 12.81 -39.68 -29.88
N GLU A 901 11.58 -39.69 -29.36
CA GLU A 901 10.71 -40.86 -29.31
C GLU A 901 9.65 -40.74 -30.42
N SER A 902 9.18 -41.87 -30.96
CA SER A 902 8.21 -41.89 -32.06
C SER A 902 6.80 -42.02 -31.49
N GLU A 903 5.93 -41.09 -31.86
CA GLU A 903 4.59 -40.98 -31.28
C GLU A 903 3.55 -41.67 -32.18
N LYS A 904 3.39 -41.15 -33.42
CA LYS A 904 2.54 -41.69 -34.52
C LYS A 904 3.14 -41.30 -35.87
N ASP A 905 2.66 -41.88 -36.97
CA ASP A 905 3.06 -41.69 -38.38
C ASP A 905 3.95 -40.45 -38.69
N ASP A 906 5.25 -40.69 -38.90
CA ASP A 906 6.31 -39.70 -39.22
C ASP A 906 6.48 -38.52 -38.23
N ALA A 907 5.80 -38.53 -37.07
CA ALA A 907 5.94 -37.57 -35.98
C ALA A 907 6.78 -38.13 -34.82
N TYR A 908 7.59 -37.24 -34.22
CA TYR A 908 8.49 -37.56 -33.11
C TYR A 908 8.42 -36.47 -32.05
N GLU A 909 8.46 -36.84 -30.76
CA GLU A 909 8.52 -35.91 -29.62
C GLU A 909 9.87 -36.01 -28.87
N ARG A 910 10.30 -34.92 -28.23
CA ARG A 910 11.29 -34.93 -27.15
C ARG A 910 11.02 -33.81 -26.14
N GLN A 911 11.57 -33.95 -24.93
CA GLN A 911 11.58 -32.91 -23.91
C GLN A 911 12.95 -32.23 -23.82
N ILE A 912 12.96 -30.95 -23.44
CA ILE A 912 14.12 -30.08 -23.28
C ILE A 912 14.02 -29.32 -21.96
N CYS A 913 15.14 -29.22 -21.22
CA CYS A 913 15.22 -28.42 -20.00
C CYS A 913 16.52 -27.59 -19.97
N TYR A 914 16.42 -26.29 -19.67
CA TYR A 914 17.58 -25.40 -19.49
C TYR A 914 17.26 -24.20 -18.58
N LYS A 915 18.29 -23.59 -18.00
CA LYS A 915 18.17 -22.39 -17.14
C LYS A 915 18.69 -21.14 -17.86
N PHE A 916 18.11 -19.97 -17.59
CA PHE A 916 18.57 -18.72 -18.22
C PHE A 916 19.83 -18.15 -17.54
N ASP A 917 20.82 -17.76 -18.35
CA ASP A 917 21.94 -16.91 -17.91
C ASP A 917 21.42 -15.54 -17.44
N LYS A 918 21.96 -15.05 -16.31
CA LYS A 918 21.66 -13.71 -15.74
C LYS A 918 21.85 -12.56 -16.75
N ARG A 919 22.65 -12.77 -17.79
CA ARG A 919 22.91 -11.81 -18.88
C ARG A 919 21.81 -11.76 -19.96
N VAL A 920 20.91 -12.75 -19.98
CA VAL A 920 19.82 -12.88 -20.97
C VAL A 920 18.43 -12.77 -20.32
N SER A 921 18.30 -13.14 -19.04
CA SER A 921 17.14 -12.86 -18.19
C SER A 921 17.60 -12.42 -16.80
N ARG A 922 16.98 -11.37 -16.22
CA ARG A 922 17.25 -10.98 -14.82
C ARG A 922 16.93 -12.12 -13.85
N TYR A 923 15.85 -12.85 -14.13
CA TYR A 923 15.42 -14.03 -13.38
C TYR A 923 16.15 -15.26 -13.90
N ARG A 924 16.75 -16.05 -13.00
CA ARG A 924 17.26 -17.41 -13.28
C ARG A 924 16.10 -18.41 -13.42
N GLY A 925 15.19 -18.12 -14.35
CA GLY A 925 14.10 -19.02 -14.67
C GLY A 925 14.61 -20.35 -15.22
N GLU A 926 13.85 -21.40 -14.97
CA GLU A 926 14.00 -22.71 -15.56
C GLU A 926 12.96 -22.85 -16.67
N MET A 927 13.41 -23.23 -17.86
CA MET A 927 12.57 -23.49 -19.02
C MET A 927 12.46 -24.99 -19.19
N THR A 928 11.23 -25.49 -19.12
CA THR A 928 10.84 -26.83 -19.56
C THR A 928 10.06 -26.72 -20.86
N SER A 929 10.38 -27.54 -21.85
CA SER A 929 9.85 -27.39 -23.21
C SER A 929 9.64 -28.73 -23.89
N THR A 930 8.49 -28.93 -24.52
CA THR A 930 8.20 -30.11 -25.36
C THR A 930 8.34 -29.71 -26.82
N GLN A 931 9.14 -30.46 -27.58
CA GLN A 931 9.29 -30.31 -29.02
C GLN A 931 8.72 -31.52 -29.75
N GLN A 932 7.83 -31.26 -30.73
CA GLN A 932 7.36 -32.26 -31.68
C GLN A 932 7.87 -31.89 -33.08
N LYS A 933 8.36 -32.85 -33.87
CA LYS A 933 8.79 -32.63 -35.27
C LYS A 933 8.05 -33.54 -36.24
N SER A 934 7.79 -33.02 -37.44
CA SER A 934 7.24 -33.76 -38.58
C SER A 934 7.89 -33.31 -39.89
N GLN A 935 7.86 -34.15 -40.92
CA GLN A 935 8.30 -33.76 -42.26
C GLN A 935 7.18 -32.97 -42.97
N LEU A 936 7.52 -31.93 -43.73
CA LEU A 936 6.52 -31.17 -44.48
C LEU A 936 5.88 -32.05 -45.58
N PRO A 937 4.58 -31.84 -45.93
CA PRO A 937 3.88 -32.69 -46.91
C PRO A 937 4.49 -32.72 -48.32
N ASN A 938 5.30 -31.72 -48.67
CA ASN A 938 6.05 -31.63 -49.92
C ASN A 938 7.41 -32.36 -49.88
N LYS A 939 7.80 -32.89 -48.71
CA LYS A 939 9.11 -33.49 -48.35
C LYS A 939 10.36 -32.60 -48.49
N ASN A 940 10.20 -31.34 -48.87
CA ASN A 940 11.27 -30.35 -49.09
C ASN A 940 11.63 -29.56 -47.81
N GLY A 941 11.49 -30.17 -46.64
CA GLY A 941 11.75 -29.50 -45.36
C GLY A 941 11.10 -30.16 -44.15
N TRP A 942 11.30 -29.51 -43.00
CA TRP A 942 10.86 -29.93 -41.68
C TRP A 942 10.02 -28.87 -40.98
N HIS A 943 9.12 -29.35 -40.13
CA HIS A 943 8.26 -28.57 -39.25
C HIS A 943 8.52 -29.02 -37.82
N ILE A 944 8.85 -28.09 -36.92
CA ILE A 944 9.05 -28.38 -35.49
C ILE A 944 8.17 -27.42 -34.69
N GLU A 945 7.29 -27.97 -33.85
CA GLU A 945 6.50 -27.20 -32.90
C GLU A 945 7.12 -27.33 -31.51
N GLU A 946 7.12 -26.25 -30.75
CA GLU A 946 7.70 -26.19 -29.42
C GLU A 946 6.77 -25.47 -28.44
N VAL A 947 6.40 -26.14 -27.35
CA VAL A 947 5.57 -25.59 -26.28
C VAL A 947 6.43 -25.40 -25.03
N MET A 948 6.67 -24.13 -24.71
CA MET A 948 7.59 -23.65 -23.68
C MET A 948 6.85 -23.24 -22.40
N THR A 949 7.29 -23.75 -21.26
CA THR A 949 6.77 -23.44 -19.91
C THR A 949 7.85 -22.81 -19.03
N LEU A 950 7.52 -21.69 -18.38
CA LEU A 950 8.48 -20.85 -17.64
C LEU A 950 8.30 -20.99 -16.13
N GLN A 951 9.25 -21.64 -15.46
CA GLN A 951 9.30 -21.74 -14.00
C GLN A 951 10.28 -20.72 -13.41
N GLY A 952 9.99 -20.19 -12.22
CA GLY A 952 10.87 -19.21 -11.55
C GLY A 952 10.98 -17.84 -12.23
N VAL A 953 10.02 -17.49 -13.10
CA VAL A 953 9.89 -16.16 -13.73
C VAL A 953 8.57 -15.54 -13.26
N PRO A 954 8.51 -14.25 -12.84
CA PRO A 954 7.27 -13.62 -12.46
C PRO A 954 6.22 -13.66 -13.58
N LEU A 955 5.01 -14.12 -13.23
CA LEU A 955 3.90 -14.39 -14.15
C LEU A 955 4.18 -15.48 -15.21
N GLY A 956 5.22 -16.31 -15.06
CA GLY A 956 5.52 -17.41 -15.98
C GLY A 956 4.44 -18.50 -16.02
N ASP A 957 3.64 -18.61 -14.95
CA ASP A 957 2.47 -19.50 -14.83
C ASP A 957 1.18 -18.91 -15.44
N TYR A 958 1.23 -17.68 -15.99
CA TYR A 958 0.08 -17.03 -16.61
C TYR A 958 -0.04 -17.36 -18.10
N PHE A 959 0.98 -17.95 -18.72
CA PHE A 959 1.01 -18.22 -20.16
C PHE A 959 2.02 -19.30 -20.57
N ASN A 960 1.69 -20.03 -21.64
CA ASN A 960 2.64 -20.85 -22.38
C ASN A 960 3.11 -20.09 -23.63
N ILE A 961 4.39 -20.26 -23.99
CA ILE A 961 4.94 -19.75 -25.25
C ILE A 961 4.86 -20.88 -26.29
N HIS A 962 4.32 -20.58 -27.46
CA HIS A 962 4.29 -21.51 -28.59
C HIS A 962 5.24 -21.00 -29.68
N LEU A 963 6.17 -21.84 -30.11
CA LEU A 963 7.00 -21.60 -31.30
C LEU A 963 6.67 -22.65 -32.38
N ARG A 964 6.77 -22.23 -33.64
CA ARG A 964 6.73 -23.12 -34.80
C ARG A 964 7.88 -22.76 -35.72
N TYR A 965 8.81 -23.68 -35.89
CA TYR A 965 9.92 -23.59 -36.82
C TYR A 965 9.53 -24.29 -38.13
N GLN A 966 9.75 -23.61 -39.25
CA GLN A 966 9.56 -24.14 -40.60
C GLN A 966 10.90 -23.97 -41.34
N ILE A 967 11.49 -25.07 -41.78
CA ILE A 967 12.83 -25.11 -42.38
C ILE A 967 12.73 -25.82 -43.73
N GLU A 968 12.89 -25.07 -44.82
CA GLU A 968 12.62 -25.52 -46.19
C GLU A 968 13.84 -25.35 -47.10
N ASP A 969 14.02 -26.25 -48.06
CA ASP A 969 15.11 -26.16 -49.04
C ASP A 969 14.92 -24.98 -50.02
N LEU A 970 15.97 -24.18 -50.21
CA LEU A 970 15.92 -23.06 -51.17
C LEU A 970 15.81 -23.62 -52.60
N HIS A 971 14.77 -23.21 -53.34
CA HIS A 971 14.47 -23.71 -54.69
C HIS A 971 15.42 -23.14 -55.79
N SER A 972 16.71 -22.98 -55.49
CA SER A 972 17.71 -22.36 -56.35
C SER A 972 19.02 -23.16 -56.36
N LYS A 973 19.94 -22.85 -57.27
CA LYS A 973 21.22 -23.59 -57.45
C LYS A 973 22.27 -23.39 -56.34
N ALA A 974 21.88 -22.88 -55.18
CA ALA A 974 22.75 -22.74 -54.01
C ALA A 974 22.20 -23.62 -52.89
N GLU A 975 23.03 -24.49 -52.33
CA GLU A 975 22.66 -25.38 -51.23
C GLU A 975 22.42 -24.57 -49.95
N GLY A 976 21.16 -24.36 -49.60
CA GLY A 976 20.73 -23.49 -48.52
C GLY A 976 19.30 -23.77 -48.08
N CYS A 977 18.91 -23.24 -46.92
CA CYS A 977 17.57 -23.41 -46.36
C CYS A 977 16.94 -22.07 -45.96
N GLN A 978 15.64 -21.93 -46.18
CA GLN A 978 14.82 -20.88 -45.62
C GLN A 978 14.32 -21.33 -44.24
N VAL A 979 14.67 -20.57 -43.20
CA VAL A 979 14.10 -20.71 -41.86
C VAL A 979 13.01 -19.65 -41.67
N ARG A 980 11.86 -20.05 -41.14
CA ARG A 980 10.85 -19.15 -40.58
C ARG A 980 10.48 -19.63 -39.18
N VAL A 981 10.23 -18.70 -38.27
CA VAL A 981 9.80 -18.98 -36.90
C VAL A 981 8.58 -18.13 -36.58
N PHE A 982 7.48 -18.82 -36.28
CA PHE A 982 6.24 -18.23 -35.80
C PHE A 982 6.16 -18.33 -34.28
N PHE A 983 5.45 -17.38 -33.67
CA PHE A 983 5.31 -17.23 -32.22
C PHE A 983 3.87 -16.90 -31.85
N GLY A 984 3.39 -17.55 -30.79
CA GLY A 984 2.11 -17.29 -30.15
C GLY A 984 2.21 -17.41 -28.64
N ILE A 985 1.18 -16.93 -27.93
CA ILE A 985 1.08 -17.03 -26.47
C ILE A 985 -0.31 -17.55 -26.12
N ALA A 986 -0.38 -18.72 -25.49
CA ALA A 986 -1.59 -19.21 -24.87
C ALA A 986 -1.70 -18.63 -23.45
N TRP A 987 -2.68 -17.75 -23.21
CA TRP A 987 -2.87 -17.09 -21.92
C TRP A 987 -3.72 -17.97 -20.99
N LEU A 988 -3.07 -18.59 -20.00
CA LEU A 988 -3.70 -19.45 -19.00
C LEU A 988 -4.39 -18.65 -17.88
N LYS A 989 -3.83 -17.49 -17.51
CA LYS A 989 -4.33 -16.62 -16.43
C LYS A 989 -4.38 -15.16 -16.90
N SER A 990 -5.42 -14.42 -16.52
CA SER A 990 -5.61 -13.03 -16.97
C SER A 990 -4.69 -12.04 -16.25
N THR A 991 -4.04 -11.13 -16.99
CA THR A 991 -3.24 -10.03 -16.41
C THR A 991 -3.35 -8.74 -17.23
N TRP A 992 -3.27 -7.58 -16.59
CA TRP A 992 -3.25 -6.29 -17.30
C TRP A 992 -1.93 -6.04 -18.04
N HIS A 993 -0.88 -6.80 -17.70
CA HIS A 993 0.45 -6.68 -18.30
C HIS A 993 0.62 -7.36 -19.66
N GLN A 994 -0.38 -8.11 -20.17
CA GLN A 994 -0.27 -8.95 -21.37
C GLN A 994 0.52 -8.31 -22.52
N LYS A 995 0.11 -7.10 -22.97
CA LYS A 995 0.79 -6.37 -24.07
C LYS A 995 2.27 -6.06 -23.81
N ARG A 996 2.66 -5.79 -22.56
CA ARG A 996 4.06 -5.51 -22.16
C ARG A 996 4.88 -6.81 -22.14
N ILE A 997 4.29 -7.89 -21.64
CA ILE A 997 4.89 -9.22 -21.61
C ILE A 997 5.12 -9.72 -23.04
N THR A 998 4.10 -9.72 -23.90
CA THR A 998 4.19 -10.10 -25.32
C THR A 998 5.31 -9.35 -26.05
N LYS A 999 5.37 -8.01 -25.91
CA LYS A 999 6.41 -7.20 -26.57
C LYS A 999 7.82 -7.55 -26.08
N ASN A 1000 7.98 -7.84 -24.79
CA ASN A 1000 9.27 -8.19 -24.21
C ASN A 1000 9.75 -9.57 -24.66
N ILE A 1001 8.86 -10.57 -24.66
CA ILE A 1001 9.16 -11.93 -25.12
C ILE A 1001 9.57 -11.91 -26.61
N ILE A 1002 8.80 -11.24 -27.48
CA ILE A 1002 9.13 -11.12 -28.91
C ILE A 1002 10.52 -10.48 -29.09
N SER A 1003 10.82 -9.40 -28.38
CA SER A 1003 12.12 -8.72 -28.49
C SER A 1003 13.30 -9.59 -28.04
N ASN A 1004 13.13 -10.40 -26.98
CA ASN A 1004 14.18 -11.30 -26.49
C ASN A 1004 14.34 -12.52 -27.43
N LEU A 1005 13.22 -13.12 -27.86
CA LEU A 1005 13.17 -14.23 -28.80
C LEU A 1005 13.86 -13.87 -30.13
N GLN A 1006 13.56 -12.70 -30.71
CA GLN A 1006 14.21 -12.22 -31.93
C GLN A 1006 15.73 -12.06 -31.80
N GLN A 1007 16.23 -11.69 -30.62
CA GLN A 1007 17.66 -11.64 -30.34
C GLN A 1007 18.26 -13.06 -30.19
N ARG A 1008 17.59 -13.96 -29.46
CA ARG A 1008 18.03 -15.35 -29.27
C ARG A 1008 18.09 -16.12 -30.59
N LEU A 1009 17.06 -16.02 -31.43
CA LEU A 1009 17.02 -16.69 -32.75
C LEU A 1009 18.16 -16.23 -33.67
N LYS A 1010 18.47 -14.92 -33.70
CA LYS A 1010 19.65 -14.38 -34.41
C LYS A 1010 20.96 -14.97 -33.90
N VAL A 1011 21.10 -15.16 -32.59
CA VAL A 1011 22.31 -15.77 -31.99
C VAL A 1011 22.42 -17.26 -32.31
N ILE A 1012 21.29 -17.99 -32.31
CA ILE A 1012 21.19 -19.43 -32.61
C ILE A 1012 21.56 -19.72 -34.07
N PHE A 1013 20.88 -19.12 -35.04
CA PHE A 1013 21.16 -19.39 -36.46
C PHE A 1013 22.53 -18.83 -36.89
N GLY A 1014 23.00 -17.74 -36.27
CA GLY A 1014 24.39 -17.27 -36.35
C GLY A 1014 25.43 -18.12 -35.59
N VAL A 1015 25.05 -19.28 -35.05
CA VAL A 1015 25.97 -20.40 -34.73
C VAL A 1015 25.94 -21.44 -35.84
N VAL A 1016 24.75 -21.82 -36.31
CA VAL A 1016 24.58 -22.81 -37.40
C VAL A 1016 25.39 -22.40 -38.64
N GLU A 1017 25.19 -21.18 -39.13
CA GLU A 1017 25.94 -20.63 -40.27
C GLU A 1017 27.46 -20.61 -40.03
N LYS A 1018 27.89 -20.26 -38.80
CA LYS A 1018 29.30 -20.14 -38.44
C LYS A 1018 30.00 -21.49 -38.29
N GLU A 1019 29.35 -22.50 -37.72
CA GLU A 1019 29.90 -23.85 -37.59
C GLU A 1019 29.81 -24.62 -38.91
N PHE A 1020 28.85 -24.31 -39.80
CA PHE A 1020 28.85 -24.80 -41.19
C PHE A 1020 30.05 -24.24 -41.96
N SER A 1021 30.29 -22.92 -41.84
CA SER A 1021 31.43 -22.20 -42.45
C SER A 1021 32.81 -22.57 -41.84
N ARG A 1022 32.87 -23.66 -41.07
CA ARG A 1022 34.06 -24.20 -40.38
C ARG A 1022 34.29 -25.69 -40.65
N ARG A 1023 33.36 -26.36 -41.35
CA ARG A 1023 33.56 -27.71 -41.90
C ARG A 1023 34.08 -27.62 -43.34
#